data_AF-A0A0G1WAQ2-F1
#
_entry.id   AF-A0A0G1WAQ2-F1
#
_cell.length_a   1.000
_cell.length_b   1.000
_cell.length_c   1.000
_cell.angle_alpha   90.00
_cell.angle_beta   90.00
_cell.angle_gamma   90.00
#
_symmetry.space_group_name_H-M   'P 1'
#
loop_
_entity.id
_entity.type
_entity.pdbx_description
1 polymer ?
#
loop_
_entity_poly.entity_id
_entity_poly.type
_entity_poly.pdbx_seq_one_letter_code
_entity_poly.pdbx_strand_id
1 'polypeptide(L)'
;MKEKKIKLILIDFNGVAVLGDHKATAKHFGKIYKTPWKKVFDVFYTKYFNLVVTNKISESEGWRRPVKELDWKVDWREIRKWHLEQQRLNPPVISMIRKLRLEGYQVVLLSKNLIGWFRLFEKRLRFRQHFHYAINTQEINLPKASSETMRWVFRRFNVKPRDVLYIDDQEQNLVAPKRLGVHTILYQSFAQCKREVVKAIGTSWNRSFHEWVEVSQRQRMSAFPNVFSTQAMSTVTSRLAGHFFNLMVILENRLMWFMADKEDYFNATQNLVRKVLDDPKFIPFLTAQVRKYGNDLIAFARSVSRSKLRLQAGATLAKYYRTYQQKYIRMYGHYFPALQVDVQLSQYLRSLLFQKVKTNNEVEKYFNTLTTNTSAMYPKEEELGLYSLARTVARSKALSREFRRPFNDLLVRITKYPHFNKKFLAHCRAYFWITRDYEDPVWRTEDFLRRLQGIVSKGNIDAQYARISFFHKNIKQKISLIENRLHLTQEERQAFVAMRNGVYLKEFRKRFVSLSLYYMDPLIHEYSRRLGIAVPHVRQFLADEPYQALVKGKNFEHILRERYLLSAYITRKGKVAVVTGKRAEKIKKNVLSIPTTWKTLTGVPVSGGKVRGPAKVVINLDELPKVRPGDIIVTIQAVPSFSTAIQKSAGMTADGGTGITSHPATLAREAGIPCVTGLRIASQVIKDGDIIEVDGNLGVVRKIRSR
;
A
#
# COMPACT_ATOMS: atom_id res chain seq x y z
N MET A 1 -37.63 -8.20 0.47
CA MET A 1 -36.33 -8.93 0.36
C MET A 1 -36.64 -10.33 -0.17
N LYS A 2 -35.95 -10.81 -1.22
CA LYS A 2 -36.16 -12.22 -1.65
C LYS A 2 -35.74 -13.15 -0.51
N GLU A 3 -36.58 -14.13 -0.20
CA GLU A 3 -36.32 -15.13 0.83
C GLU A 3 -35.00 -15.88 0.51
N LYS A 4 -34.11 -15.96 1.48
CA LYS A 4 -32.80 -16.62 1.29
C LYS A 4 -33.00 -18.13 1.25
N LYS A 5 -32.49 -18.78 0.20
CA LYS A 5 -32.53 -20.25 0.07
C LYS A 5 -31.71 -20.97 1.14
N ILE A 6 -30.56 -20.40 1.56
CA ILE A 6 -29.71 -20.93 2.62
C ILE A 6 -29.85 -20.05 3.87
N LYS A 7 -30.03 -20.68 5.03
CA LYS A 7 -30.16 -20.03 6.35
C LYS A 7 -28.97 -20.33 7.27
N LEU A 8 -28.45 -21.55 7.23
CA LEU A 8 -27.36 -22.05 8.08
C LEU A 8 -26.17 -22.50 7.23
N ILE A 9 -24.96 -22.12 7.62
CA ILE A 9 -23.71 -22.53 6.99
C ILE A 9 -22.84 -23.22 8.04
N LEU A 10 -22.61 -24.51 7.85
CA LEU A 10 -21.70 -25.33 8.64
C LEU A 10 -20.31 -25.32 8.00
N ILE A 11 -19.27 -25.11 8.80
CA ILE A 11 -17.88 -25.06 8.32
C ILE A 11 -17.03 -25.98 9.18
N ASP A 12 -16.25 -26.83 8.52
CA ASP A 12 -15.25 -27.65 9.19
C ASP A 12 -14.10 -26.83 9.80
N PHE A 13 -13.48 -27.38 10.83
CA PHE A 13 -12.36 -26.74 11.52
C PHE A 13 -11.01 -26.98 10.86
N ASN A 14 -10.54 -28.23 10.81
CA ASN A 14 -9.16 -28.56 10.45
C ASN A 14 -9.06 -28.83 8.95
N GLY A 15 -8.33 -28.00 8.20
CA GLY A 15 -8.25 -28.08 6.74
C GLY A 15 -9.10 -27.03 6.03
N VAL A 16 -10.11 -26.49 6.72
CA VAL A 16 -10.98 -25.42 6.22
C VAL A 16 -10.81 -24.11 7.01
N ALA A 17 -11.31 -24.01 8.24
CA ALA A 17 -11.20 -22.78 9.03
C ALA A 17 -9.80 -22.56 9.65
N VAL A 18 -9.04 -23.63 9.84
CA VAL A 18 -7.69 -23.65 10.43
C VAL A 18 -6.75 -24.43 9.50
N LEU A 19 -5.57 -23.87 9.27
CA LEU A 19 -4.45 -24.45 8.52
C LEU A 19 -3.40 -24.97 9.51
N GLY A 20 -2.54 -25.89 9.08
CA GLY A 20 -1.43 -26.42 9.90
C GLY A 20 -1.68 -27.84 10.39
N ASP A 21 -2.23 -28.68 9.51
CA ASP A 21 -2.79 -29.99 9.83
C ASP A 21 -1.75 -31.09 10.13
N HIS A 22 -2.27 -32.30 10.31
CA HIS A 22 -1.51 -33.53 10.50
C HIS A 22 -0.49 -33.76 9.37
N LYS A 23 -0.81 -33.41 8.11
CA LYS A 23 0.08 -33.58 6.95
C LYS A 23 1.27 -32.64 7.00
N ALA A 24 1.08 -31.38 7.39
CA ALA A 24 2.18 -30.43 7.55
C ALA A 24 3.21 -30.92 8.57
N THR A 25 2.72 -31.48 9.68
CA THR A 25 3.56 -32.09 10.73
C THR A 25 4.31 -33.31 10.24
N ALA A 26 3.61 -34.22 9.57
CA ALA A 26 4.23 -35.42 9.02
C ALA A 26 5.33 -35.09 7.99
N LYS A 27 5.13 -34.07 7.15
CA LYS A 27 6.14 -33.62 6.18
C LYS A 27 7.37 -33.00 6.84
N HIS A 28 7.17 -32.16 7.86
CA HIS A 28 8.28 -31.51 8.55
C HIS A 28 9.19 -32.53 9.24
N PHE A 29 8.63 -33.37 10.10
CA PHE A 29 9.41 -34.36 10.83
C PHE A 29 9.88 -35.51 9.94
N GLY A 30 9.12 -35.89 8.91
CA GLY A 30 9.58 -36.83 7.90
C GLY A 30 10.85 -36.36 7.18
N LYS A 31 10.98 -35.05 6.91
CA LYS A 31 12.21 -34.48 6.35
C LYS A 31 13.37 -34.53 7.35
N ILE A 32 13.13 -34.20 8.62
CA ILE A 32 14.17 -34.19 9.67
C ILE A 32 14.73 -35.60 9.88
N TYR A 33 13.86 -36.59 10.02
CA TYR A 33 14.25 -37.98 10.33
C TYR A 33 14.32 -38.89 9.10
N LYS A 34 14.41 -38.30 7.89
CA LYS A 34 14.54 -39.02 6.62
C LYS A 34 13.51 -40.17 6.45
N THR A 35 12.30 -39.97 6.96
CA THR A 35 11.20 -40.94 6.92
C THR A 35 10.14 -40.46 5.93
N PRO A 36 9.64 -41.29 5.00
CA PRO A 36 8.58 -40.87 4.08
C PRO A 36 7.38 -40.29 4.83
N TRP A 37 6.95 -39.08 4.48
CA TRP A 37 5.92 -38.37 5.25
C TRP A 37 4.60 -39.13 5.34
N LYS A 38 4.26 -39.97 4.35
CA LYS A 38 3.09 -40.87 4.39
C LYS A 38 3.21 -41.88 5.54
N LYS A 39 4.37 -42.53 5.68
CA LYS A 39 4.66 -43.45 6.79
C LYS A 39 4.56 -42.74 8.14
N VAL A 40 5.12 -41.53 8.26
CA VAL A 40 4.97 -40.70 9.47
C VAL A 40 3.50 -40.43 9.76
N PHE A 41 2.74 -40.04 8.74
CA PHE A 41 1.33 -39.74 8.87
C PHE A 41 0.53 -40.97 9.32
N ASP A 42 0.82 -42.13 8.74
CA ASP A 42 0.13 -43.38 9.03
C ASP A 42 0.39 -43.84 10.47
N VAL A 43 1.65 -43.79 10.92
CA VAL A 43 1.99 -44.18 12.29
C VAL A 43 1.40 -43.18 13.29
N PHE A 44 1.71 -41.88 13.17
CA PHE A 44 1.24 -40.90 14.14
C PHE A 44 -0.28 -40.77 14.14
N TYR A 45 -0.90 -40.54 12.98
CA TYR A 45 -2.28 -40.09 12.91
C TYR A 45 -3.28 -41.20 12.57
N THR A 46 -2.95 -42.09 11.64
CA THR A 46 -3.87 -43.18 11.26
C THR A 46 -3.90 -44.29 12.32
N LYS A 47 -2.74 -44.67 12.87
CA LYS A 47 -2.61 -45.74 13.88
C LYS A 47 -2.84 -45.21 15.29
N TYR A 48 -1.95 -44.35 15.80
CA TYR A 48 -1.96 -44.00 17.22
C TYR A 48 -2.93 -42.87 17.59
N PHE A 49 -3.04 -41.80 16.80
CA PHE A 49 -3.93 -40.69 17.14
C PHE A 49 -5.41 -41.09 17.06
N ASN A 50 -5.78 -42.02 16.18
CA ASN A 50 -7.13 -42.60 16.18
C ASN A 50 -7.46 -43.35 17.49
N LEU A 51 -6.49 -44.00 18.12
CA LEU A 51 -6.66 -44.60 19.44
C LEU A 51 -6.85 -43.55 20.54
N VAL A 52 -6.15 -42.41 20.44
CA VAL A 52 -6.37 -41.26 21.35
C VAL A 52 -7.79 -40.70 21.18
N VAL A 53 -8.23 -40.48 19.94
CA VAL A 53 -9.56 -39.93 19.64
C VAL A 53 -10.71 -40.86 20.06
N THR A 54 -10.45 -42.17 20.15
CA THR A 54 -11.38 -43.19 20.64
C THR A 54 -11.19 -43.53 22.12
N ASN A 55 -10.41 -42.73 22.86
CA ASN A 55 -10.09 -42.91 24.28
C ASN A 55 -9.50 -44.29 24.64
N LYS A 56 -8.87 -44.99 23.68
CA LYS A 56 -8.21 -46.28 23.91
C LYS A 56 -6.81 -46.15 24.50
N ILE A 57 -6.15 -45.01 24.30
CA ILE A 57 -4.84 -44.67 24.89
C ILE A 57 -4.82 -43.19 25.29
N SER A 58 -3.93 -42.83 26.21
CA SER A 58 -3.73 -41.43 26.59
C SER A 58 -3.10 -40.60 25.45
N GLU A 59 -3.30 -39.28 25.47
CA GLU A 59 -2.67 -38.37 24.50
C GLU A 59 -1.15 -38.51 24.50
N SER A 60 -0.52 -38.58 25.68
CA SER A 60 0.92 -38.77 25.83
C SER A 60 1.41 -40.06 25.15
N GLU A 61 0.66 -41.15 25.27
CA GLU A 61 0.99 -42.39 24.57
C GLU A 61 0.82 -42.27 23.07
N GLY A 62 -0.19 -41.52 22.61
CA GLY A 62 -0.41 -41.23 21.20
C GLY A 62 0.74 -40.51 20.52
N TRP A 63 1.60 -39.80 21.26
CA TRP A 63 2.82 -39.19 20.74
C TRP A 63 4.08 -40.01 21.03
N ARG A 64 4.16 -40.63 22.21
CA ARG A 64 5.32 -41.42 22.65
C ARG A 64 5.49 -42.71 21.85
N ARG A 65 4.41 -43.44 21.57
CA ARG A 65 4.46 -44.74 20.88
C ARG A 65 4.89 -44.60 19.40
N PRO A 66 4.40 -43.62 18.61
CA PRO A 66 4.93 -43.37 17.26
C PRO A 66 6.43 -43.06 17.22
N VAL A 67 6.92 -42.24 18.15
CA VAL A 67 8.35 -41.88 18.23
C VAL A 67 9.20 -43.12 18.46
N LYS A 68 8.75 -44.02 19.34
CA LYS A 68 9.39 -45.31 19.58
C LYS A 68 9.31 -46.23 18.36
N GLU A 69 8.15 -46.33 17.70
CA GLU A 69 7.95 -47.19 16.53
C GLU A 69 8.74 -46.75 15.29
N LEU A 70 8.96 -45.44 15.13
CA LEU A 70 9.75 -44.88 14.04
C LEU A 70 11.24 -44.77 14.36
N ASP A 71 11.66 -45.18 15.56
CA ASP A 71 13.04 -45.08 16.06
C ASP A 71 13.61 -43.64 16.01
N TRP A 72 12.78 -42.65 16.40
CA TRP A 72 13.17 -41.25 16.38
C TRP A 72 13.80 -40.80 17.71
N LYS A 73 15.01 -40.25 17.64
CA LYS A 73 15.71 -39.68 18.80
C LYS A 73 15.25 -38.25 19.09
N VAL A 74 14.05 -38.10 19.64
CA VAL A 74 13.42 -36.79 19.98
C VAL A 74 12.43 -36.92 21.12
N ASP A 75 12.31 -35.88 21.96
CA ASP A 75 11.21 -35.83 22.91
C ASP A 75 9.88 -35.63 22.14
N TRP A 76 8.94 -36.55 22.33
CA TRP A 76 7.60 -36.47 21.75
C TRP A 76 6.89 -35.14 22.05
N ARG A 77 7.24 -34.48 23.15
CA ARG A 77 6.73 -33.15 23.52
C ARG A 77 7.10 -32.07 22.52
N GLU A 78 8.26 -32.17 21.87
CA GLU A 78 8.68 -31.21 20.84
C GLU A 78 7.81 -31.34 19.58
N ILE A 79 7.52 -32.58 19.17
CA ILE A 79 6.63 -32.86 18.04
C ILE A 79 5.23 -32.33 18.33
N ARG A 80 4.72 -32.61 19.53
CA ARG A 80 3.41 -32.10 19.97
C ARG A 80 3.39 -30.57 20.00
N LYS A 81 4.42 -29.94 20.56
CA LYS A 81 4.52 -28.47 20.62
C LYS A 81 4.50 -27.88 19.21
N TRP A 82 5.34 -28.40 18.32
CA TRP A 82 5.39 -27.97 16.93
C TRP A 82 4.04 -28.13 16.24
N HIS A 83 3.39 -29.29 16.41
CA HIS A 83 2.07 -29.57 15.84
C HIS A 83 1.05 -28.51 16.25
N LEU A 84 1.01 -28.19 17.54
CA LEU A 84 0.10 -27.20 18.09
C LEU A 84 0.42 -25.78 17.62
N GLU A 85 1.69 -25.43 17.45
CA GLU A 85 2.16 -24.11 17.02
C GLU A 85 1.84 -23.83 15.54
N GLN A 86 1.88 -24.84 14.67
CA GLN A 86 1.60 -24.65 13.24
C GLN A 86 0.14 -24.33 12.94
N GLN A 87 -0.78 -24.68 13.84
CA GLN A 87 -2.19 -24.41 13.65
C GLN A 87 -2.41 -22.89 13.58
N ARG A 88 -3.07 -22.39 12.54
CA ARG A 88 -3.37 -20.97 12.36
C ARG A 88 -4.69 -20.80 11.66
N LEU A 89 -5.42 -19.73 11.97
CA LEU A 89 -6.64 -19.38 11.26
C LEU A 89 -6.37 -19.30 9.75
N ASN A 90 -7.28 -19.81 8.93
CA ASN A 90 -7.25 -19.66 7.48
C ASN A 90 -7.81 -18.27 7.10
N PRO A 91 -6.96 -17.24 6.83
CA PRO A 91 -7.43 -15.86 6.73
C PRO A 91 -8.51 -15.61 5.67
N PRO A 92 -8.43 -16.16 4.44
CA PRO A 92 -9.49 -15.96 3.45
C PRO A 92 -10.83 -16.60 3.86
N VAL A 93 -10.80 -17.78 4.50
CA VAL A 93 -12.02 -18.44 5.01
C VAL A 93 -12.61 -17.65 6.18
N ILE A 94 -11.81 -17.18 7.13
CA ILE A 94 -12.30 -16.32 8.23
C ILE A 94 -12.88 -15.00 7.71
N SER A 95 -12.29 -14.40 6.67
CA SER A 95 -12.85 -13.21 6.01
C SER A 95 -14.21 -13.50 5.37
N MET A 96 -14.33 -14.63 4.66
CA MET A 96 -15.61 -15.11 4.12
C MET A 96 -16.65 -15.32 5.21
N ILE A 97 -16.29 -15.97 6.33
CA ILE A 97 -17.19 -16.19 7.47
C ILE A 97 -17.74 -14.86 8.00
N ARG A 98 -16.86 -13.89 8.30
CA ARG A 98 -17.28 -12.58 8.80
C ARG A 98 -18.27 -11.89 7.85
N LYS A 99 -18.02 -11.97 6.54
CA LYS A 99 -18.92 -11.41 5.51
C LYS A 99 -20.27 -12.11 5.48
N LEU A 100 -20.30 -13.44 5.51
CA LEU A 100 -21.54 -14.22 5.59
C LEU A 100 -22.37 -13.81 6.81
N ARG A 101 -21.73 -13.62 7.96
CA ARG A 101 -22.41 -13.14 9.18
C ARG A 101 -22.99 -11.74 9.02
N LEU A 102 -22.23 -10.80 8.45
CA LEU A 102 -22.70 -9.42 8.20
C LEU A 102 -23.89 -9.37 7.24
N GLU A 103 -23.92 -10.27 6.26
CA GLU A 103 -25.05 -10.42 5.34
C GLU A 103 -26.24 -11.13 5.99
N GLY A 104 -26.14 -11.54 7.27
CA GLY A 104 -27.21 -12.16 8.05
C GLY A 104 -27.36 -13.67 7.82
N TYR A 105 -26.30 -14.39 7.44
CA TYR A 105 -26.29 -15.85 7.46
C TYR A 105 -25.79 -16.38 8.80
N GLN A 106 -26.43 -17.43 9.32
CA GLN A 106 -25.95 -18.10 10.52
C GLN A 106 -24.79 -19.03 10.17
N VAL A 107 -23.57 -18.64 10.52
CA VAL A 107 -22.38 -19.48 10.33
C VAL A 107 -21.97 -20.20 11.62
N VAL A 108 -21.82 -21.52 11.55
CA VAL A 108 -21.51 -22.41 12.68
C VAL A 108 -20.32 -23.29 12.35
N LEU A 109 -19.39 -23.41 13.29
CA LEU A 109 -18.28 -24.35 13.19
C LEU A 109 -18.76 -25.75 13.58
N LEU A 110 -18.42 -26.77 12.79
CA LEU A 110 -18.65 -28.18 13.12
C LEU A 110 -17.32 -28.94 13.12
N SER A 111 -16.89 -29.38 14.29
CA SER A 111 -15.56 -29.97 14.51
C SER A 111 -15.63 -31.32 15.21
N LYS A 112 -14.66 -32.19 14.92
CA LYS A 112 -14.36 -33.39 15.72
C LYS A 112 -12.93 -33.27 16.22
N ASN A 113 -12.75 -32.74 17.41
CA ASN A 113 -11.44 -32.57 18.06
C ASN A 113 -11.47 -33.10 19.49
N LEU A 114 -10.30 -33.50 19.99
CA LEU A 114 -10.11 -33.76 21.42
C LEU A 114 -10.53 -32.51 22.22
N ILE A 115 -11.33 -32.70 23.27
CA ILE A 115 -11.86 -31.59 24.09
C ILE A 115 -10.73 -30.67 24.59
N GLY A 116 -9.63 -31.24 25.09
CA GLY A 116 -8.49 -30.46 25.57
C GLY A 116 -7.82 -29.63 24.46
N TRP A 117 -7.71 -30.18 23.26
CA TRP A 117 -7.13 -29.48 22.10
C TRP A 117 -8.05 -28.37 21.61
N PHE A 118 -9.35 -28.64 21.53
CA PHE A 118 -10.32 -27.65 21.11
C PHE A 118 -10.29 -26.41 22.02
N ARG A 119 -10.23 -26.62 23.34
CA ARG A 119 -10.05 -25.56 24.35
C ARG A 119 -8.71 -24.82 24.19
N LEU A 120 -7.62 -25.53 23.95
CA LEU A 120 -6.30 -24.93 23.75
C LEU A 120 -6.27 -24.05 22.48
N PHE A 121 -6.80 -24.55 21.37
CA PHE A 121 -6.91 -23.80 20.12
C PHE A 121 -7.82 -22.58 20.30
N GLU A 122 -8.87 -22.69 21.10
CA GLU A 122 -9.73 -21.56 21.41
C GLU A 122 -8.95 -20.47 22.16
N LYS A 123 -8.20 -20.83 23.20
CA LYS A 123 -7.37 -19.89 23.96
C LYS A 123 -6.33 -19.20 23.08
N ARG A 124 -5.70 -19.93 22.16
CA ARG A 124 -4.60 -19.41 21.32
C ARG A 124 -5.07 -18.65 20.08
N LEU A 125 -6.06 -19.18 19.35
CA LEU A 125 -6.51 -18.64 18.07
C LEU A 125 -7.74 -17.75 18.20
N ARG A 126 -8.43 -17.78 19.35
CA ARG A 126 -9.68 -17.04 19.61
C ARG A 126 -10.73 -17.27 18.53
N PHE A 127 -10.81 -18.47 17.97
CA PHE A 127 -11.59 -18.73 16.75
C PHE A 127 -13.10 -18.58 16.95
N ARG A 128 -13.64 -18.84 18.16
CA ARG A 128 -15.09 -18.79 18.42
C ARG A 128 -15.72 -17.45 18.08
N GLN A 129 -14.99 -16.35 18.27
CA GLN A 129 -15.46 -14.99 17.96
C GLN A 129 -15.88 -14.82 16.49
N HIS A 130 -15.39 -15.68 15.59
CA HIS A 130 -15.71 -15.62 14.17
C HIS A 130 -17.02 -16.32 13.82
N PHE A 131 -17.54 -17.22 14.65
CA PHE A 131 -18.75 -17.99 14.39
C PHE A 131 -19.90 -17.52 15.29
N HIS A 132 -21.15 -17.84 14.92
CA HIS A 132 -22.28 -17.68 15.85
C HIS A 132 -22.29 -18.78 16.89
N TYR A 133 -21.85 -19.97 16.51
CA TYR A 133 -21.75 -21.12 17.39
C TYR A 133 -20.61 -22.02 16.93
N ALA A 134 -20.01 -22.77 17.86
CA ALA A 134 -18.97 -23.74 17.56
C ALA A 134 -19.28 -25.06 18.26
N ILE A 135 -19.47 -26.09 17.45
CA ILE A 135 -19.81 -27.46 17.87
C ILE A 135 -18.54 -28.29 17.81
N ASN A 136 -18.13 -28.85 18.94
CA ASN A 136 -17.23 -29.99 18.95
C ASN A 136 -18.06 -31.25 19.21
N THR A 137 -18.11 -32.18 18.26
CA THR A 137 -19.04 -33.32 18.34
C THR A 137 -18.70 -34.29 19.49
N GLN A 138 -17.46 -34.27 19.99
CA GLN A 138 -17.11 -34.99 21.23
C GLN A 138 -17.79 -34.41 22.47
N GLU A 139 -18.01 -33.09 22.54
CA GLU A 139 -18.66 -32.45 23.70
C GLU A 139 -20.15 -32.80 23.80
N ILE A 140 -20.76 -33.20 22.68
CA ILE A 140 -22.18 -33.60 22.60
C ILE A 140 -22.36 -35.11 22.37
N ASN A 141 -21.28 -35.89 22.44
CA ASN A 141 -21.27 -37.34 22.25
C ASN A 141 -21.97 -37.82 20.95
N LEU A 142 -21.73 -37.13 19.83
CA LEU A 142 -22.28 -37.52 18.52
C LEU A 142 -21.17 -37.76 17.48
N PRO A 143 -21.37 -38.68 16.51
CA PRO A 143 -20.41 -38.90 15.43
C PRO A 143 -20.38 -37.70 14.47
N LYS A 144 -19.18 -37.28 14.02
CA LYS A 144 -19.06 -36.12 13.11
C LYS A 144 -19.86 -36.35 11.82
N ALA A 145 -20.68 -35.37 11.47
CA ALA A 145 -21.44 -35.32 10.23
C ALA A 145 -22.30 -36.58 9.92
N SER A 146 -22.68 -37.34 10.94
CA SER A 146 -23.64 -38.45 10.78
C SER A 146 -25.07 -37.93 10.59
N SER A 147 -25.98 -38.82 10.19
CA SER A 147 -27.41 -38.52 10.11
C SER A 147 -27.98 -38.04 11.45
N GLU A 148 -27.45 -38.55 12.57
CA GLU A 148 -27.82 -38.13 13.93
C GLU A 148 -27.36 -36.71 14.23
N THR A 149 -26.09 -36.40 13.95
CA THR A 149 -25.55 -35.04 14.11
C THR A 149 -26.30 -34.03 13.26
N MET A 150 -26.62 -34.37 12.00
CA MET A 150 -27.39 -33.48 11.13
C MET A 150 -28.82 -33.26 11.65
N ARG A 151 -29.52 -34.31 12.09
CA ARG A 151 -30.84 -34.17 12.75
C ARG A 151 -30.78 -33.35 14.03
N TRP A 152 -29.70 -33.45 14.81
CA TRP A 152 -29.47 -32.59 15.96
C TRP A 152 -29.28 -31.12 15.54
N VAL A 153 -28.48 -30.86 14.52
CA VAL A 153 -28.28 -29.51 13.95
C VAL A 153 -29.60 -28.90 13.47
N PHE A 154 -30.41 -29.65 12.71
CA PHE A 154 -31.69 -29.17 12.19
C PHE A 154 -32.64 -28.72 13.30
N ARG A 155 -32.74 -29.52 14.37
CA ARG A 155 -33.54 -29.18 15.56
C ARG A 155 -32.96 -27.99 16.31
N ARG A 156 -31.65 -27.98 16.56
CA ARG A 156 -30.97 -26.93 17.35
C ARG A 156 -31.09 -25.54 16.73
N PHE A 157 -31.03 -25.46 15.40
CA PHE A 157 -31.03 -24.19 14.66
C PHE A 157 -32.36 -23.91 13.93
N ASN A 158 -33.37 -24.77 14.10
CA ASN A 158 -34.67 -24.65 13.47
C ASN A 158 -34.59 -24.44 11.94
N VAL A 159 -33.88 -25.36 11.25
CA VAL A 159 -33.65 -25.31 9.80
C VAL A 159 -34.05 -26.61 9.12
N LYS A 160 -34.51 -26.53 7.87
CA LYS A 160 -34.73 -27.70 7.01
C LYS A 160 -33.42 -28.10 6.33
N PRO A 161 -33.22 -29.36 5.91
CA PRO A 161 -31.97 -29.80 5.27
C PRO A 161 -31.55 -28.92 4.08
N ARG A 162 -32.51 -28.57 3.21
CA ARG A 162 -32.30 -27.68 2.05
C ARG A 162 -31.87 -26.26 2.40
N ASP A 163 -32.05 -25.84 3.66
CA ASP A 163 -31.66 -24.51 4.14
C ASP A 163 -30.21 -24.50 4.65
N VAL A 164 -29.52 -25.66 4.64
CA VAL A 164 -28.17 -25.84 5.19
C VAL A 164 -27.14 -25.99 4.07
N LEU A 165 -26.03 -25.27 4.20
CA LEU A 165 -24.82 -25.44 3.42
C LEU A 165 -23.70 -25.98 4.31
N TYR A 166 -23.07 -27.10 3.97
CA TYR A 166 -21.96 -27.68 4.72
C TYR A 166 -20.68 -27.73 3.89
N ILE A 167 -19.59 -27.19 4.45
CA ILE A 167 -18.27 -27.11 3.84
C ILE A 167 -17.29 -27.96 4.67
N ASP A 168 -16.70 -28.99 4.07
CA ASP A 168 -15.74 -29.90 4.71
C ASP A 168 -14.67 -30.30 3.69
N ASP A 169 -13.43 -30.55 4.13
CA ASP A 169 -12.32 -30.95 3.25
C ASP A 169 -12.27 -32.48 3.03
N GLN A 170 -13.10 -33.25 3.73
CA GLN A 170 -13.16 -34.70 3.62
C GLN A 170 -14.48 -35.17 3.03
N GLU A 171 -14.39 -35.95 1.94
CA GLU A 171 -15.56 -36.45 1.21
C GLU A 171 -16.48 -37.31 2.09
N GLN A 172 -15.93 -38.14 2.98
CA GLN A 172 -16.74 -38.97 3.89
C GLN A 172 -17.68 -38.16 4.79
N ASN A 173 -17.29 -36.93 5.18
CA ASN A 173 -18.12 -36.09 6.04
C ASN A 173 -19.31 -35.49 5.28
N LEU A 174 -19.31 -35.54 3.94
CA LEU A 174 -20.36 -34.95 3.10
C LEU A 174 -21.43 -35.96 2.69
N VAL A 175 -21.17 -37.27 2.81
CA VAL A 175 -22.08 -38.34 2.33
C VAL A 175 -23.44 -38.32 3.03
N ALA A 176 -23.46 -38.43 4.37
CA ALA A 176 -24.71 -38.46 5.12
C ALA A 176 -25.50 -37.13 5.04
N PRO A 177 -24.87 -35.95 5.16
CA PRO A 177 -25.56 -34.67 4.96
C PRO A 177 -26.18 -34.55 3.57
N LYS A 178 -25.45 -34.94 2.51
CA LYS A 178 -25.95 -34.90 1.13
C LYS A 178 -27.16 -35.81 0.93
N ARG A 179 -27.16 -37.02 1.51
CA ARG A 179 -28.33 -37.94 1.49
C ARG A 179 -29.55 -37.35 2.18
N LEU A 180 -29.36 -36.51 3.19
CA LEU A 180 -30.45 -35.82 3.90
C LEU A 180 -30.95 -34.56 3.17
N GLY A 181 -30.36 -34.18 2.04
CA GLY A 181 -30.74 -32.99 1.27
C GLY A 181 -30.03 -31.71 1.69
N VAL A 182 -28.90 -31.80 2.42
CA VAL A 182 -28.02 -30.66 2.72
C VAL A 182 -27.20 -30.30 1.48
N HIS A 183 -27.04 -29.00 1.22
CA HIS A 183 -26.09 -28.54 0.21
C HIS A 183 -24.66 -28.75 0.71
N THR A 184 -23.83 -29.50 0.00
CA THR A 184 -22.47 -29.83 0.43
C THR A 184 -21.41 -29.28 -0.53
N ILE A 185 -20.31 -28.76 0.01
CA ILE A 185 -19.12 -28.33 -0.74
C ILE A 185 -17.91 -29.09 -0.22
N LEU A 186 -17.23 -29.81 -1.12
CA LEU A 186 -15.92 -30.37 -0.84
C LEU A 186 -14.87 -29.26 -0.97
N TYR A 187 -14.22 -28.91 0.13
CA TYR A 187 -13.23 -27.84 0.15
C TYR A 187 -11.90 -28.31 -0.44
N GLN A 188 -11.54 -27.80 -1.62
CA GLN A 188 -10.25 -28.07 -2.26
C GLN A 188 -9.34 -26.84 -2.27
N SER A 189 -9.94 -25.66 -2.45
CA SER A 189 -9.24 -24.38 -2.37
C SER A 189 -10.23 -23.27 -2.02
N PHE A 190 -9.73 -22.16 -1.48
CA PHE A 190 -10.59 -21.01 -1.20
C PHE A 190 -11.29 -20.47 -2.45
N ALA A 191 -10.60 -20.41 -3.59
CA ALA A 191 -11.17 -19.90 -4.83
C ALA A 191 -12.33 -20.77 -5.34
N GLN A 192 -12.21 -22.10 -5.26
CA GLN A 192 -13.28 -23.03 -5.60
C GLN A 192 -14.44 -22.93 -4.62
N CYS A 193 -14.16 -23.02 -3.32
CA CYS A 193 -15.16 -22.89 -2.26
C CYS A 193 -15.96 -21.59 -2.40
N LYS A 194 -15.29 -20.45 -2.62
CA LYS A 194 -15.92 -19.15 -2.85
C LYS A 194 -16.90 -19.19 -4.02
N ARG A 195 -16.52 -19.75 -5.18
CA ARG A 195 -17.41 -19.87 -6.35
C ARG A 195 -18.65 -20.71 -6.04
N GLU A 196 -18.48 -21.82 -5.33
CA GLU A 196 -19.58 -22.72 -4.99
C GLU A 196 -20.50 -22.14 -3.92
N VAL A 197 -19.95 -21.46 -2.91
CA VAL A 197 -20.75 -20.72 -1.93
C VAL A 197 -21.57 -19.62 -2.64
N VAL A 198 -20.97 -18.83 -3.55
CA VAL A 198 -21.70 -17.84 -4.37
C VAL A 198 -22.86 -18.52 -5.12
N LYS A 199 -22.61 -19.68 -5.73
CA LYS A 199 -23.63 -20.43 -6.48
C LYS A 199 -24.77 -20.90 -5.57
N ALA A 200 -24.45 -21.34 -4.35
CA ALA A 200 -25.43 -21.84 -3.39
C ALA A 200 -26.30 -20.72 -2.79
N ILE A 201 -25.74 -19.54 -2.51
CA ILE A 201 -26.45 -18.48 -1.78
C ILE A 201 -26.92 -17.30 -2.65
N GLY A 202 -26.48 -17.21 -3.92
CA GLY A 202 -26.98 -16.25 -4.91
C GLY A 202 -26.04 -15.08 -5.28
N THR A 203 -26.29 -14.46 -6.44
CA THR A 203 -25.38 -13.51 -7.13
C THR A 203 -25.20 -12.13 -6.48
N SER A 204 -26.04 -11.74 -5.50
CA SER A 204 -25.85 -10.50 -4.73
C SER A 204 -24.56 -10.52 -3.89
N TRP A 205 -24.08 -11.71 -3.53
CA TRP A 205 -22.88 -11.91 -2.69
C TRP A 205 -21.56 -11.65 -3.43
N ASN A 206 -21.58 -11.64 -4.77
CA ASN A 206 -20.38 -11.37 -5.59
C ASN A 206 -19.93 -9.90 -5.50
N ARG A 207 -20.81 -8.98 -5.07
CA ARG A 207 -20.48 -7.57 -4.82
C ARG A 207 -19.76 -7.37 -3.46
N SER A 208 -19.85 -8.33 -2.55
CA SER A 208 -19.43 -8.23 -1.14
C SER A 208 -17.99 -8.73 -0.87
N PHE A 209 -17.28 -9.26 -1.88
CA PHE A 209 -15.96 -9.86 -1.66
C PHE A 209 -14.75 -8.96 -1.82
N HIS A 210 -14.88 -7.82 -2.49
CA HIS A 210 -13.75 -6.91 -2.65
C HIS A 210 -13.48 -6.25 -1.30
N GLU A 211 -12.59 -6.85 -0.50
CA GLU A 211 -11.98 -6.16 0.62
C GLU A 211 -11.03 -5.15 0.00
N TRP A 212 -11.35 -3.88 0.11
CA TRP A 212 -10.50 -2.82 -0.41
C TRP A 212 -9.37 -2.56 0.57
N VAL A 213 -8.14 -2.55 0.07
CA VAL A 213 -6.98 -2.08 0.84
C VAL A 213 -6.56 -0.71 0.32
N GLU A 214 -6.31 0.21 1.24
CA GLU A 214 -5.72 1.50 0.89
C GLU A 214 -4.26 1.29 0.49
N VAL A 215 -3.93 1.68 -0.75
CA VAL A 215 -2.56 1.65 -1.28
C VAL A 215 -1.86 2.98 -0.98
N SER A 216 -2.58 4.09 -1.09
CA SER A 216 -2.05 5.42 -0.78
C SER A 216 -3.15 6.45 -0.60
N GLN A 217 -2.88 7.46 0.22
CA GLN A 217 -3.68 8.67 0.32
C GLN A 217 -2.84 9.89 -0.10
N ARG A 218 -3.44 10.83 -0.84
CA ARG A 218 -2.79 12.06 -1.31
C ARG A 218 -3.75 13.23 -1.36
N GLN A 219 -3.23 14.45 -1.22
CA GLN A 219 -3.98 15.69 -1.33
C GLN A 219 -3.59 16.47 -2.59
N ARG A 220 -4.39 17.49 -2.94
CA ARG A 220 -4.21 18.33 -4.14
C ARG A 220 -4.23 17.51 -5.43
N MET A 221 -5.13 16.53 -5.46
CA MET A 221 -5.33 15.59 -6.56
C MET A 221 -6.61 15.88 -7.32
N SER A 222 -6.60 15.63 -8.63
CA SER A 222 -7.80 15.63 -9.48
C SER A 222 -7.90 14.35 -10.31
N ALA A 223 -9.04 14.12 -10.97
CA ALA A 223 -9.20 12.98 -11.87
C ALA A 223 -8.15 12.98 -12.99
N PHE A 224 -7.81 14.15 -13.55
CA PHE A 224 -6.67 14.31 -14.45
C PHE A 224 -5.36 14.46 -13.66
N PRO A 225 -4.33 13.60 -13.87
CA PRO A 225 -4.31 12.39 -14.70
C PRO A 225 -4.55 11.11 -13.87
N ASN A 226 -4.95 11.21 -12.59
CA ASN A 226 -4.98 10.08 -11.65
C ASN A 226 -5.90 8.93 -12.08
N VAL A 227 -7.02 9.23 -12.73
CA VAL A 227 -7.88 8.19 -13.32
C VAL A 227 -7.12 7.40 -14.38
N PHE A 228 -6.27 8.06 -15.18
CA PHE A 228 -5.45 7.39 -16.19
C PHE A 228 -4.42 6.46 -15.53
N SER A 229 -3.93 6.80 -14.34
CA SER A 229 -3.06 5.93 -13.56
C SER A 229 -3.75 4.61 -13.22
N THR A 230 -5.02 4.64 -12.82
CA THR A 230 -5.78 3.39 -12.55
C THR A 230 -6.00 2.56 -13.82
N GLN A 231 -6.20 3.21 -14.98
CA GLN A 231 -6.31 2.51 -16.26
C GLN A 231 -4.98 1.85 -16.64
N ALA A 232 -3.87 2.58 -16.47
CA ALA A 232 -2.51 2.06 -16.68
C ALA A 232 -2.25 0.81 -15.85
N MET A 233 -2.62 0.85 -14.58
CA MET A 233 -2.41 -0.25 -13.65
C MET A 233 -3.28 -1.46 -13.98
N SER A 234 -4.58 -1.24 -14.20
CA SER A 234 -5.52 -2.33 -14.52
C SER A 234 -5.30 -2.97 -15.90
N THR A 235 -4.42 -2.40 -16.74
CA THR A 235 -4.08 -2.91 -18.08
C THR A 235 -2.61 -3.32 -18.18
N VAL A 236 -1.69 -2.37 -18.26
CA VAL A 236 -0.25 -2.59 -18.48
C VAL A 236 0.36 -3.29 -17.27
N THR A 237 0.14 -2.78 -16.06
CA THR A 237 0.73 -3.38 -14.85
C THR A 237 0.15 -4.77 -14.58
N SER A 238 -1.15 -4.97 -14.70
CA SER A 238 -1.79 -6.30 -14.60
C SER A 238 -1.15 -7.33 -15.54
N ARG A 239 -0.83 -6.94 -16.79
CA ARG A 239 -0.14 -7.83 -17.74
C ARG A 239 1.28 -8.14 -17.30
N LEU A 240 2.03 -7.13 -16.86
CA LEU A 240 3.39 -7.32 -16.33
C LEU A 240 3.39 -8.20 -15.06
N ALA A 241 2.37 -8.10 -14.21
CA ALA A 241 2.19 -8.93 -13.02
C ALA A 241 1.67 -10.34 -13.32
N GLY A 242 1.09 -10.57 -14.50
CA GLY A 242 0.40 -11.82 -14.82
C GLY A 242 -0.89 -12.05 -14.01
N HIS A 243 -1.42 -11.01 -13.37
CA HIS A 243 -2.64 -11.08 -12.56
C HIS A 243 -3.41 -9.76 -12.66
N PHE A 244 -4.70 -9.82 -12.95
CA PHE A 244 -5.56 -8.63 -13.01
C PHE A 244 -6.06 -8.25 -11.62
N PHE A 245 -6.06 -6.96 -11.31
CA PHE A 245 -6.61 -6.43 -10.08
C PHE A 245 -7.53 -5.24 -10.33
N ASN A 246 -8.55 -5.12 -9.49
CA ASN A 246 -9.51 -4.02 -9.53
C ASN A 246 -9.02 -2.86 -8.66
N LEU A 247 -9.36 -1.63 -9.09
CA LEU A 247 -8.91 -0.40 -8.45
C LEU A 247 -10.10 0.50 -8.18
N MET A 248 -10.00 1.28 -7.11
CA MET A 248 -10.94 2.34 -6.81
C MET A 248 -10.18 3.58 -6.37
N VAL A 249 -10.57 4.73 -6.88
CA VAL A 249 -10.10 6.04 -6.41
C VAL A 249 -11.30 6.80 -5.89
N ILE A 250 -11.27 7.18 -4.62
CA ILE A 250 -12.24 8.11 -4.04
C ILE A 250 -11.60 9.49 -4.05
N LEU A 251 -12.26 10.48 -4.65
CA LEU A 251 -11.85 11.88 -4.65
C LEU A 251 -12.87 12.73 -3.91
N GLU A 252 -12.43 13.59 -3.00
CA GLU A 252 -13.25 14.54 -2.25
C GLU A 252 -12.49 15.84 -2.03
N ASN A 253 -12.93 16.97 -2.62
CA ASN A 253 -12.29 18.28 -2.43
C ASN A 253 -10.75 18.27 -2.60
N ARG A 254 -10.27 17.50 -3.60
CA ARG A 254 -8.85 17.25 -3.92
C ARG A 254 -8.10 16.29 -2.99
N LEU A 255 -8.77 15.66 -2.04
CA LEU A 255 -8.27 14.52 -1.29
C LEU A 255 -8.55 13.23 -2.07
N MET A 256 -7.55 12.37 -2.18
CA MET A 256 -7.61 11.10 -2.90
C MET A 256 -7.30 9.93 -1.98
N TRP A 257 -8.19 8.95 -1.93
CA TRP A 257 -7.89 7.59 -1.44
C TRP A 257 -7.74 6.66 -2.62
N PHE A 258 -6.56 6.08 -2.75
CA PHE A 258 -6.28 5.05 -3.74
C PHE A 258 -6.45 3.68 -3.10
N MET A 259 -7.40 2.92 -3.60
CA MET A 259 -7.77 1.60 -3.11
C MET A 259 -7.52 0.54 -4.19
N ALA A 260 -7.13 -0.66 -3.76
CA ALA A 260 -7.07 -1.83 -4.61
C ALA A 260 -7.86 -2.98 -3.98
N ASP A 261 -8.35 -3.89 -4.81
CA ASP A 261 -8.84 -5.16 -4.31
C ASP A 261 -7.70 -5.90 -3.61
N LYS A 262 -7.87 -6.22 -2.32
CA LYS A 262 -6.80 -6.73 -1.46
C LYS A 262 -6.24 -8.06 -1.94
N GLU A 263 -7.09 -8.99 -2.38
CA GLU A 263 -6.68 -10.33 -2.79
C GLU A 263 -5.95 -10.28 -4.13
N ASP A 264 -6.56 -9.62 -5.12
CA ASP A 264 -5.97 -9.48 -6.45
C ASP A 264 -4.66 -8.67 -6.41
N TYR A 265 -4.64 -7.59 -5.62
CA TYR A 265 -3.45 -6.76 -5.45
C TYR A 265 -2.32 -7.55 -4.79
N PHE A 266 -2.61 -8.31 -3.73
CA PHE A 266 -1.63 -9.16 -3.08
C PHE A 266 -1.04 -10.20 -4.04
N ASN A 267 -1.89 -10.91 -4.78
CA ASN A 267 -1.45 -11.92 -5.75
C ASN A 267 -0.58 -11.31 -6.86
N ALA A 268 -1.00 -10.17 -7.41
CA ALA A 268 -0.22 -9.43 -8.39
C ALA A 268 1.15 -8.99 -7.81
N THR A 269 1.19 -8.53 -6.56
CA THR A 269 2.43 -8.13 -5.90
C THR A 269 3.37 -9.33 -5.68
N GLN A 270 2.85 -10.49 -5.26
CA GLN A 270 3.67 -11.69 -5.08
C GLN A 270 4.32 -12.15 -6.39
N ASN A 271 3.56 -12.13 -7.49
CA ASN A 271 4.09 -12.45 -8.81
C ASN A 271 5.19 -11.47 -9.25
N LEU A 272 4.99 -10.17 -9.00
CA LEU A 272 5.99 -9.16 -9.32
C LEU A 272 7.25 -9.29 -8.46
N VAL A 273 7.12 -9.55 -7.16
CA VAL A 273 8.28 -9.80 -6.27
C VAL A 273 9.08 -11.00 -6.76
N ARG A 274 8.40 -12.11 -7.10
CA ARG A 274 9.06 -13.28 -7.70
C ARG A 274 9.83 -12.91 -8.97
N LYS A 275 9.19 -12.20 -9.91
CA LYS A 275 9.86 -11.74 -11.14
C LYS A 275 11.08 -10.86 -10.85
N VAL A 276 11.01 -9.98 -9.86
CA VAL A 276 12.13 -9.12 -9.48
C VAL A 276 13.31 -9.91 -8.89
N LEU A 277 13.02 -10.96 -8.12
CA LEU A 277 14.05 -11.82 -7.51
C LEU A 277 14.64 -12.80 -8.53
N ASP A 278 13.82 -13.33 -9.44
CA ASP A 278 14.24 -14.31 -10.44
C ASP A 278 14.94 -13.67 -11.66
N ASP A 279 14.58 -12.43 -12.02
CA ASP A 279 15.15 -11.69 -13.15
C ASP A 279 15.72 -10.32 -12.71
N PRO A 280 17.05 -10.20 -12.52
CA PRO A 280 17.68 -8.94 -12.14
C PRO A 280 17.56 -7.84 -13.21
N LYS A 281 17.22 -8.19 -14.46
CA LYS A 281 17.02 -7.23 -15.55
C LYS A 281 15.60 -6.66 -15.58
N PHE A 282 14.66 -7.16 -14.79
CA PHE A 282 13.27 -6.73 -14.82
C PHE A 282 13.09 -5.24 -14.48
N ILE A 283 13.65 -4.75 -13.36
CA ILE A 283 13.56 -3.31 -13.01
C ILE A 283 14.33 -2.41 -14.01
N PRO A 284 15.55 -2.77 -14.47
CA PRO A 284 16.20 -2.09 -15.59
C PRO A 284 15.34 -1.99 -16.86
N PHE A 285 14.65 -3.08 -17.24
CA PHE A 285 13.71 -3.09 -18.35
C PHE A 285 12.57 -2.08 -18.13
N LEU A 286 11.93 -2.09 -16.95
CA LEU A 286 10.89 -1.11 -16.62
C LEU A 286 11.42 0.33 -16.72
N THR A 287 12.64 0.57 -16.25
CA THR A 287 13.29 1.88 -16.32
C THR A 287 13.50 2.34 -17.77
N ALA A 288 13.93 1.44 -18.65
CA ALA A 288 14.07 1.73 -20.07
C ALA A 288 12.71 2.06 -20.74
N GLN A 289 11.65 1.32 -20.41
CA GLN A 289 10.31 1.60 -20.91
C GLN A 289 9.77 2.95 -20.42
N VAL A 290 9.91 3.24 -19.12
CA VAL A 290 9.51 4.53 -18.54
C VAL A 290 10.28 5.68 -19.18
N ARG A 291 11.58 5.52 -19.46
CA ARG A 291 12.37 6.53 -20.18
C ARG A 291 11.84 6.76 -21.59
N LYS A 292 11.62 5.69 -22.36
CA LYS A 292 11.10 5.75 -23.74
C LYS A 292 9.75 6.44 -23.80
N TYR A 293 8.76 5.93 -23.06
CA TYR A 293 7.40 6.46 -23.09
C TYR A 293 7.28 7.82 -22.37
N GLY A 294 8.11 8.06 -21.36
CA GLY A 294 8.18 9.35 -20.67
C GLY A 294 8.71 10.47 -21.55
N ASN A 295 9.76 10.22 -22.33
CA ASN A 295 10.27 11.20 -23.31
C ASN A 295 9.21 11.53 -24.37
N ASP A 296 8.55 10.51 -24.93
CA ASP A 296 7.45 10.68 -25.87
C ASP A 296 6.28 11.50 -25.27
N LEU A 297 5.91 11.21 -24.01
CA LEU A 297 4.86 11.94 -23.29
C LEU A 297 5.20 13.42 -23.09
N ILE A 298 6.41 13.75 -22.63
CA ILE A 298 6.84 15.14 -22.46
C ILE A 298 6.91 15.85 -23.81
N ALA A 299 7.48 15.20 -24.84
CA ALA A 299 7.61 15.80 -26.17
C ALA A 299 6.24 16.19 -26.73
N PHE A 300 5.26 15.29 -26.62
CA PHE A 300 3.88 15.55 -26.97
C PHE A 300 3.25 16.67 -26.13
N ALA A 301 3.34 16.60 -24.79
CA ALA A 301 2.75 17.64 -23.94
C ALA A 301 3.35 19.03 -24.27
N ARG A 302 4.66 19.10 -24.52
CA ARG A 302 5.35 20.33 -24.92
C ARG A 302 4.89 20.83 -26.29
N SER A 303 4.65 19.95 -27.27
CA SER A 303 4.11 20.38 -28.57
C SER A 303 2.71 20.94 -28.43
N VAL A 304 1.86 20.37 -27.57
CA VAL A 304 0.54 20.92 -27.24
C VAL A 304 0.68 22.31 -26.62
N SER A 305 1.55 22.47 -25.61
CA SER A 305 1.80 23.75 -24.95
C SER A 305 2.27 24.86 -25.90
N ARG A 306 2.98 24.51 -26.98
CA ARG A 306 3.49 25.44 -27.99
C ARG A 306 2.51 25.69 -29.13
N SER A 307 1.48 24.86 -29.27
CA SER A 307 0.44 25.08 -30.26
C SER A 307 -0.34 26.35 -29.92
N LYS A 308 -0.77 27.10 -30.94
CA LYS A 308 -1.66 28.27 -30.76
C LYS A 308 -3.07 27.75 -30.39
N LEU A 309 -3.25 27.27 -29.16
CA LEU A 309 -4.45 26.54 -28.69
C LEU A 309 -5.75 27.30 -28.96
N ARG A 310 -5.73 28.63 -28.85
CA ARG A 310 -6.88 29.50 -29.14
C ARG A 310 -7.38 29.38 -30.59
N LEU A 311 -6.49 29.10 -31.53
CA LEU A 311 -6.81 28.96 -32.96
C LEU A 311 -7.21 27.53 -33.33
N GLN A 312 -7.11 26.57 -32.41
CA GLN A 312 -7.41 25.17 -32.70
C GLN A 312 -8.92 24.89 -32.62
N ALA A 313 -9.42 24.03 -33.49
CA ALA A 313 -10.78 23.52 -33.42
C ALA A 313 -11.01 22.66 -32.17
N GLY A 314 -12.25 22.62 -31.66
CA GLY A 314 -12.63 21.83 -30.48
C GLY A 314 -12.30 20.33 -30.61
N ALA A 315 -12.44 19.77 -31.81
CA ALA A 315 -12.08 18.37 -32.08
C ALA A 315 -10.57 18.12 -31.93
N THR A 316 -9.72 19.04 -32.40
CA THR A 316 -8.26 18.95 -32.24
C THR A 316 -7.85 19.04 -30.77
N LEU A 317 -8.46 19.99 -30.05
CA LEU A 317 -8.28 20.15 -28.63
C LEU A 317 -8.63 18.87 -27.86
N ALA A 318 -9.78 18.25 -28.13
CA ALA A 318 -10.18 16.99 -27.50
C ALA A 318 -9.23 15.82 -27.88
N LYS A 319 -8.75 15.77 -29.13
CA LYS A 319 -7.75 14.79 -29.58
C LYS A 319 -6.45 14.91 -28.80
N TYR A 320 -6.02 16.13 -28.43
CA TYR A 320 -4.84 16.29 -27.59
C TYR A 320 -4.99 15.63 -26.21
N TYR A 321 -6.15 15.77 -25.56
CA TYR A 321 -6.43 15.15 -24.27
C TYR A 321 -6.40 13.62 -24.34
N ARG A 322 -7.07 13.04 -25.34
CA ARG A 322 -7.09 11.59 -25.56
C ARG A 322 -5.70 11.02 -25.89
N THR A 323 -4.93 11.75 -26.69
CA THR A 323 -3.56 11.36 -27.03
C THR A 323 -2.65 11.41 -25.79
N TYR A 324 -2.79 12.45 -24.96
CA TYR A 324 -2.09 12.55 -23.67
C TYR A 324 -2.41 11.35 -22.78
N GLN A 325 -3.69 11.02 -22.60
CA GLN A 325 -4.12 9.87 -21.80
C GLN A 325 -3.44 8.58 -22.26
N GLN A 326 -3.46 8.26 -23.56
CA GLN A 326 -2.87 7.03 -24.09
C GLN A 326 -1.36 6.96 -23.81
N LYS A 327 -0.64 8.06 -24.02
CA LYS A 327 0.80 8.14 -23.73
C LYS A 327 1.08 8.03 -22.22
N TYR A 328 0.27 8.68 -21.40
CA TYR A 328 0.37 8.61 -19.94
C TYR A 328 0.16 7.18 -19.42
N ILE A 329 -0.88 6.48 -19.92
CA ILE A 329 -1.19 5.09 -19.58
C ILE A 329 0.01 4.17 -19.86
N ARG A 330 0.65 4.32 -21.03
CA ARG A 330 1.83 3.52 -21.39
C ARG A 330 2.99 3.77 -20.44
N MET A 331 3.35 5.02 -20.17
CA MET A 331 4.46 5.35 -19.27
C MET A 331 4.17 4.90 -17.82
N TYR A 332 3.02 5.29 -17.27
CA TYR A 332 2.69 5.04 -15.86
C TYR A 332 2.54 3.54 -15.56
N GLY A 333 2.02 2.78 -16.52
CA GLY A 333 1.81 1.34 -16.37
C GLY A 333 3.09 0.52 -16.23
N HIS A 334 4.20 1.00 -16.82
CA HIS A 334 5.53 0.40 -16.66
C HIS A 334 6.25 0.88 -15.39
N TYR A 335 5.84 2.01 -14.82
CA TYR A 335 6.36 2.48 -13.53
C TYR A 335 5.79 1.69 -12.36
N PHE A 336 4.46 1.52 -12.32
CA PHE A 336 3.76 1.06 -11.12
C PHE A 336 4.28 -0.27 -10.53
N PRO A 337 4.75 -1.28 -11.30
CA PRO A 337 5.31 -2.49 -10.71
C PRO A 337 6.42 -2.22 -9.68
N ALA A 338 7.30 -1.24 -9.91
CA ALA A 338 8.36 -0.90 -8.97
C ALA A 338 7.84 -0.24 -7.68
N LEU A 339 6.69 0.45 -7.73
CA LEU A 339 6.01 0.93 -6.53
C LEU A 339 5.34 -0.23 -5.79
N GLN A 340 4.70 -1.14 -6.53
CA GLN A 340 3.91 -2.23 -5.98
C GLN A 340 4.75 -3.26 -5.20
N VAL A 341 5.97 -3.55 -5.63
CA VAL A 341 6.85 -4.53 -4.95
C VAL A 341 7.58 -3.97 -3.74
N ASP A 342 7.60 -2.65 -3.56
CA ASP A 342 8.48 -1.95 -2.61
C ASP A 342 8.37 -2.45 -1.17
N VAL A 343 7.13 -2.59 -0.67
CA VAL A 343 6.87 -2.98 0.72
C VAL A 343 7.29 -4.43 0.96
N GLN A 344 6.87 -5.34 0.09
CA GLN A 344 7.15 -6.77 0.22
C GLN A 344 8.62 -7.09 -0.02
N LEU A 345 9.25 -6.45 -1.01
CA LEU A 345 10.69 -6.58 -1.24
C LEU A 345 11.49 -6.04 -0.06
N SER A 346 11.07 -4.92 0.53
CA SER A 346 11.67 -4.37 1.75
C SER A 346 11.56 -5.34 2.94
N GLN A 347 10.42 -6.00 3.12
CA GLN A 347 10.21 -7.00 4.18
C GLN A 347 11.08 -8.24 3.95
N TYR A 348 11.18 -8.70 2.70
CA TYR A 348 12.07 -9.81 2.31
C TYR A 348 13.53 -9.48 2.65
N LEU A 349 14.03 -8.33 2.21
CA LEU A 349 15.42 -7.90 2.44
C LEU A 349 15.74 -7.70 3.92
N ARG A 350 14.80 -7.18 4.73
CA ARG A 350 14.96 -7.10 6.19
C ARG A 350 15.03 -8.48 6.83
N SER A 351 14.18 -9.41 6.40
CA SER A 351 14.17 -10.78 6.91
C SER A 351 15.49 -11.50 6.60
N LEU A 352 16.06 -11.24 5.42
CA LEU A 352 17.39 -11.72 5.02
C LEU A 352 18.48 -11.14 5.94
N LEU A 353 18.49 -9.82 6.16
CA LEU A 353 19.47 -9.18 7.05
C LEU A 353 19.35 -9.66 8.50
N PHE A 354 18.13 -9.90 8.99
CA PHE A 354 17.89 -10.42 10.33
C PHE A 354 18.56 -11.79 10.57
N GLN A 355 18.75 -12.60 9.52
CA GLN A 355 19.50 -13.85 9.61
C GLN A 355 21.02 -13.67 9.66
N LYS A 356 21.53 -12.45 9.36
CA LYS A 356 22.96 -12.15 9.23
C LYS A 356 23.50 -11.25 10.34
N VAL A 357 22.64 -10.70 11.21
CA VAL A 357 23.02 -9.74 12.27
C VAL A 357 22.34 -10.04 13.60
N LYS A 358 22.86 -9.48 14.70
CA LYS A 358 22.41 -9.81 16.06
C LYS A 358 21.24 -8.96 16.54
N THR A 359 21.11 -7.74 16.05
CA THR A 359 20.14 -6.77 16.58
C THR A 359 19.27 -6.12 15.49
N ASN A 360 18.05 -5.74 15.84
CA ASN A 360 17.15 -4.99 14.94
C ASN A 360 17.75 -3.64 14.50
N ASN A 361 18.53 -2.98 15.36
CA ASN A 361 19.21 -1.73 15.01
C ASN A 361 20.24 -1.93 13.90
N GLU A 362 20.98 -3.04 13.91
CA GLU A 362 21.91 -3.39 12.83
C GLU A 362 21.17 -3.68 11.52
N VAL A 363 20.02 -4.38 11.58
CA VAL A 363 19.17 -4.62 10.40
C VAL A 363 18.80 -3.30 9.74
N GLU A 364 18.26 -2.34 10.48
CA GLU A 364 17.85 -1.05 9.90
C GLU A 364 19.04 -0.23 9.41
N LYS A 365 20.17 -0.24 10.14
CA LYS A 365 21.40 0.46 9.72
C LYS A 365 21.92 -0.06 8.38
N TYR A 366 22.04 -1.38 8.23
CA TYR A 366 22.53 -1.99 6.99
C TYR A 366 21.49 -1.90 5.88
N PHE A 367 20.20 -2.14 6.17
CA PHE A 367 19.12 -2.00 5.21
C PHE A 367 19.13 -0.60 4.58
N ASN A 368 19.19 0.45 5.41
CA ASN A 368 19.22 1.83 4.93
C ASN A 368 20.43 2.09 4.03
N THR A 369 21.62 1.60 4.40
CA THR A 369 22.84 1.79 3.60
C THR A 369 22.78 1.02 2.29
N LEU A 370 22.39 -0.25 2.32
CA LEU A 370 22.31 -1.14 1.16
C LEU A 370 21.19 -0.77 0.20
N THR A 371 20.14 -0.09 0.64
CA THR A 371 19.05 0.39 -0.24
C THR A 371 19.22 1.84 -0.68
N THR A 372 20.27 2.54 -0.22
CA THR A 372 20.57 3.89 -0.68
C THR A 372 21.04 3.89 -2.13
N ASN A 373 20.50 4.81 -2.94
CA ASN A 373 20.90 4.95 -4.34
C ASN A 373 22.37 5.37 -4.47
N THR A 374 23.05 4.76 -5.44
CA THR A 374 24.47 5.01 -5.73
C THR A 374 24.71 6.12 -6.77
N SER A 375 23.63 6.75 -7.23
CA SER A 375 23.63 7.86 -8.19
C SER A 375 22.76 9.00 -7.67
N ALA A 376 23.13 10.23 -8.02
CA ALA A 376 22.38 11.42 -7.64
C ALA A 376 20.97 11.38 -8.26
N MET A 377 20.00 11.79 -7.46
CA MET A 377 18.63 12.02 -7.90
C MET A 377 18.44 13.50 -8.23
N TYR A 378 17.45 13.85 -9.06
CA TYR A 378 17.24 15.23 -9.53
C TYR A 378 17.29 16.31 -8.45
N PRO A 379 16.70 16.15 -7.24
CA PRO A 379 16.83 17.15 -6.17
C PRO A 379 18.28 17.36 -5.71
N LYS A 380 19.10 16.31 -5.69
CA LYS A 380 20.52 16.40 -5.31
C LYS A 380 21.39 16.93 -6.45
N GLU A 381 21.05 16.61 -7.71
CA GLU A 381 21.69 17.22 -8.88
C GLU A 381 21.43 18.74 -8.91
N GLU A 382 20.19 19.14 -8.62
CA GLU A 382 19.80 20.54 -8.50
C GLU A 382 20.54 21.24 -7.34
N GLU A 383 20.57 20.62 -6.16
CA GLU A 383 21.27 21.18 -5.00
C GLU A 383 22.77 21.36 -5.31
N LEU A 384 23.41 20.35 -5.91
CA LEU A 384 24.81 20.43 -6.33
C LEU A 384 25.04 21.55 -7.36
N GLY A 385 24.12 21.73 -8.31
CA GLY A 385 24.14 22.82 -9.29
C GLY A 385 24.07 24.20 -8.63
N LEU A 386 23.23 24.38 -7.61
CA LEU A 386 23.18 25.63 -6.83
C LEU A 386 24.47 25.88 -6.06
N TYR A 387 25.04 24.88 -5.40
CA TYR A 387 26.33 25.05 -4.73
C TYR A 387 27.45 25.38 -5.72
N SER A 388 27.43 24.81 -6.94
CA SER A 388 28.37 25.19 -8.01
C SER A 388 28.25 26.67 -8.40
N LEU A 389 27.02 27.18 -8.53
CA LEU A 389 26.76 28.60 -8.77
C LEU A 389 27.21 29.46 -7.57
N ALA A 390 26.96 29.01 -6.33
CA ALA A 390 27.39 29.70 -5.12
C ALA A 390 28.92 29.82 -5.04
N ARG A 391 29.68 28.78 -5.45
CA ARG A 391 31.15 28.85 -5.56
C ARG A 391 31.59 29.90 -6.57
N THR A 392 30.86 30.03 -7.69
CA THR A 392 31.11 31.06 -8.69
C THR A 392 30.90 32.46 -8.11
N VAL A 393 29.84 32.65 -7.31
CA VAL A 393 29.59 33.90 -6.58
C VAL A 393 30.72 34.19 -5.60
N ALA A 394 31.07 33.22 -4.74
CA ALA A 394 32.08 33.38 -3.69
C ALA A 394 33.47 33.73 -4.23
N ARG A 395 33.83 33.23 -5.42
CA ARG A 395 35.11 33.51 -6.08
C ARG A 395 35.15 34.87 -6.79
N SER A 396 34.02 35.53 -6.97
CA SER A 396 33.93 36.84 -7.62
C SER A 396 33.60 37.92 -6.59
N LYS A 397 34.55 38.83 -6.33
CA LYS A 397 34.33 39.98 -5.41
C LYS A 397 33.11 40.81 -5.81
N ALA A 398 32.91 41.03 -7.12
CA ALA A 398 31.77 41.75 -7.65
C ALA A 398 30.44 41.04 -7.37
N LEU A 399 30.29 39.76 -7.76
CA LEU A 399 29.06 39.01 -7.49
C LEU A 399 28.81 38.86 -5.98
N SER A 400 29.84 38.59 -5.19
CA SER A 400 29.73 38.50 -3.73
C SER A 400 29.23 39.79 -3.08
N ARG A 401 29.50 40.96 -3.68
CA ARG A 401 28.93 42.24 -3.21
C ARG A 401 27.44 42.32 -3.53
N GLU A 402 27.04 41.90 -4.74
CA GLU A 402 25.63 41.92 -5.14
C GLU A 402 24.77 40.97 -4.30
N PHE A 403 25.27 39.76 -3.99
CA PHE A 403 24.53 38.78 -3.20
C PHE A 403 24.32 39.16 -1.72
N ARG A 404 25.04 40.18 -1.22
CA ARG A 404 24.84 40.76 0.12
C ARG A 404 23.74 41.82 0.17
N ARG A 405 23.24 42.27 -0.98
CA ARG A 405 22.17 43.28 -1.06
C ARG A 405 20.79 42.70 -0.70
N PRO A 406 19.81 43.55 -0.36
CA PRO A 406 18.42 43.15 -0.29
C PRO A 406 17.96 42.41 -1.56
N PHE A 407 17.05 41.45 -1.40
CA PHE A 407 16.65 40.54 -2.48
C PHE A 407 16.15 41.28 -3.74
N ASN A 408 15.36 42.34 -3.57
CA ASN A 408 14.80 43.09 -4.70
C ASN A 408 15.89 43.76 -5.56
N ASP A 409 16.96 44.25 -4.93
CA ASP A 409 18.11 44.81 -5.64
C ASP A 409 18.90 43.72 -6.38
N LEU A 410 19.13 42.59 -5.71
CA LEU A 410 19.83 41.44 -6.29
C LEU A 410 19.11 40.92 -7.54
N LEU A 411 17.77 40.86 -7.49
CA LEU A 411 16.92 40.39 -8.59
C LEU A 411 17.15 41.18 -9.88
N VAL A 412 17.33 42.50 -9.78
CA VAL A 412 17.61 43.36 -10.95
C VAL A 412 19.09 43.27 -11.32
N ARG A 413 20.00 43.35 -10.34
CA ARG A 413 21.45 43.49 -10.59
C ARG A 413 22.11 42.24 -11.14
N ILE A 414 21.58 41.05 -10.87
CA ILE A 414 22.11 39.79 -11.43
C ILE A 414 22.13 39.81 -12.97
N THR A 415 21.22 40.56 -13.60
CA THR A 415 21.15 40.70 -15.07
C THR A 415 22.37 41.40 -15.67
N LYS A 416 23.08 42.23 -14.88
CA LYS A 416 24.32 42.91 -15.27
C LYS A 416 25.52 41.96 -15.43
N TYR A 417 25.37 40.69 -15.04
CA TYR A 417 26.41 39.66 -15.14
C TYR A 417 25.99 38.59 -16.15
N PRO A 418 26.08 38.86 -17.47
CA PRO A 418 25.43 38.02 -18.50
C PRO A 418 25.91 36.57 -18.49
N HIS A 419 27.20 36.31 -18.26
CA HIS A 419 27.72 34.94 -18.19
C HIS A 419 27.18 34.16 -16.99
N PHE A 420 27.13 34.80 -15.81
CA PHE A 420 26.57 34.18 -14.62
C PHE A 420 25.06 33.99 -14.76
N ASN A 421 24.35 35.03 -15.21
CA ASN A 421 22.91 35.01 -15.42
C ASN A 421 22.51 33.92 -16.44
N LYS A 422 23.27 33.74 -17.53
CA LYS A 422 23.05 32.64 -18.49
C LYS A 422 23.13 31.26 -17.84
N LYS A 423 24.14 31.02 -16.98
CA LYS A 423 24.29 29.75 -16.24
C LYS A 423 23.18 29.57 -15.20
N PHE A 424 22.84 30.62 -14.46
CA PHE A 424 21.75 30.63 -13.47
C PHE A 424 20.39 30.34 -14.12
N LEU A 425 20.05 31.01 -15.22
CA LEU A 425 18.80 30.76 -15.95
C LEU A 425 18.78 29.37 -16.59
N ALA A 426 19.91 28.83 -17.03
CA ALA A 426 20.00 27.45 -17.51
C ALA A 426 19.68 26.45 -16.38
N HIS A 427 20.20 26.68 -15.17
CA HIS A 427 19.87 25.91 -13.97
C HIS A 427 18.37 25.97 -13.66
N CYS A 428 17.78 27.17 -13.65
CA CYS A 428 16.34 27.35 -13.44
C CYS A 428 15.51 26.55 -14.45
N ARG A 429 15.83 26.64 -15.75
CA ARG A 429 15.14 25.89 -16.82
C ARG A 429 15.26 24.37 -16.69
N ALA A 430 16.38 23.88 -16.15
CA ALA A 430 16.60 22.45 -15.97
C ALA A 430 15.74 21.87 -14.83
N TYR A 431 15.45 22.66 -13.79
CA TYR A 431 14.93 22.14 -12.52
C TYR A 431 13.65 22.81 -11.98
N PHE A 432 13.06 23.80 -12.66
CA PHE A 432 11.82 24.50 -12.23
C PHE A 432 10.68 23.56 -11.84
N TRP A 433 10.62 22.37 -12.45
CA TRP A 433 9.57 21.38 -12.26
C TRP A 433 9.72 20.50 -11.00
N ILE A 434 10.85 20.54 -10.28
CA ILE A 434 11.16 19.60 -9.18
C ILE A 434 10.11 19.60 -8.05
N THR A 435 9.55 20.77 -7.75
CA THR A 435 8.52 20.95 -6.71
C THR A 435 7.12 20.55 -7.15
N ARG A 436 6.88 20.41 -8.45
CA ARG A 436 5.55 20.12 -8.96
C ARG A 436 5.18 18.67 -8.71
N ASP A 437 4.34 18.45 -7.71
CA ASP A 437 3.60 17.20 -7.53
C ASP A 437 2.14 17.43 -7.92
N TYR A 438 1.74 16.88 -9.06
CA TYR A 438 0.42 17.07 -9.68
C TYR A 438 0.04 18.55 -9.87
N GLU A 439 -0.78 19.09 -8.95
CA GLU A 439 -1.31 20.46 -9.02
C GLU A 439 -0.44 21.48 -8.27
N ASP A 440 0.65 21.05 -7.63
CA ASP A 440 1.57 21.95 -6.94
C ASP A 440 2.31 22.88 -7.90
N PRO A 441 2.63 24.12 -7.47
CA PRO A 441 3.31 25.09 -8.32
C PRO A 441 4.75 24.65 -8.65
N VAL A 442 5.22 25.10 -9.80
CA VAL A 442 6.65 25.05 -10.16
C VAL A 442 7.42 26.17 -9.44
N TRP A 443 8.72 25.99 -9.26
CA TRP A 443 9.58 27.09 -8.84
C TRP A 443 9.74 28.12 -9.96
N ARG A 444 9.69 29.38 -9.58
CA ARG A 444 10.03 30.53 -10.42
C ARG A 444 11.51 30.88 -10.25
N THR A 445 12.02 31.72 -11.14
CA THR A 445 13.42 32.19 -11.10
C THR A 445 13.77 32.81 -9.74
N GLU A 446 12.83 33.55 -9.16
CA GLU A 446 12.95 34.20 -7.86
C GLU A 446 13.18 33.18 -6.74
N ASP A 447 12.50 32.03 -6.78
CA ASP A 447 12.65 30.98 -5.77
C ASP A 447 14.08 30.40 -5.78
N PHE A 448 14.63 30.16 -6.97
CA PHE A 448 16.03 29.73 -7.11
C PHE A 448 17.00 30.80 -6.64
N LEU A 449 16.74 32.07 -6.95
CA LEU A 449 17.61 33.17 -6.54
C LEU A 449 17.62 33.34 -5.02
N ARG A 450 16.46 33.22 -4.36
CA ARG A 450 16.36 33.24 -2.88
C ARG A 450 17.15 32.09 -2.27
N ARG A 451 17.02 30.88 -2.83
CA ARG A 451 17.78 29.71 -2.35
C ARG A 451 19.27 29.91 -2.52
N LEU A 452 19.70 30.42 -3.68
CA LEU A 452 21.10 30.70 -3.95
C LEU A 452 21.66 31.78 -3.01
N GLN A 453 20.92 32.87 -2.79
CA GLN A 453 21.29 33.91 -1.82
C GLN A 453 21.39 33.36 -0.40
N GLY A 454 20.46 32.49 0.00
CA GLY A 454 20.51 31.81 1.29
C GLY A 454 21.74 30.91 1.45
N ILE A 455 22.15 30.19 0.40
CA ILE A 455 23.39 29.38 0.41
C ILE A 455 24.62 30.28 0.55
N VAL A 456 24.69 31.36 -0.23
CA VAL A 456 25.82 32.31 -0.18
C VAL A 456 25.92 32.96 1.20
N SER A 457 24.78 33.34 1.80
CA SER A 457 24.73 34.00 3.10
C SER A 457 25.13 33.07 4.26
N LYS A 458 24.79 31.78 4.19
CA LYS A 458 25.16 30.78 5.21
C LYS A 458 26.64 30.41 5.20
N GLY A 459 27.35 30.65 4.11
CA GLY A 459 28.75 30.27 3.95
C GLY A 459 28.98 28.76 3.85
N ASN A 460 30.21 28.32 4.15
CA ASN A 460 30.66 26.92 4.10
C ASN A 460 30.41 26.21 2.75
N ILE A 461 30.48 26.97 1.66
CA ILE A 461 30.05 26.56 0.31
C ILE A 461 30.89 25.39 -0.20
N ASP A 462 32.23 25.47 -0.10
CA ASP A 462 33.12 24.43 -0.61
C ASP A 462 32.96 23.11 0.14
N ALA A 463 32.82 23.13 1.47
CA ALA A 463 32.63 21.90 2.25
C ALA A 463 31.29 21.23 1.95
N GLN A 464 30.20 22.01 1.81
CA GLN A 464 28.90 21.46 1.44
C GLN A 464 28.89 20.91 0.01
N TYR A 465 29.54 21.61 -0.94
CA TYR A 465 29.73 21.12 -2.30
C TYR A 465 30.47 19.78 -2.29
N ALA A 466 31.61 19.70 -1.59
CA ALA A 466 32.39 18.47 -1.45
C ALA A 466 31.56 17.33 -0.81
N ARG A 467 30.81 17.62 0.26
CA ARG A 467 29.93 16.66 0.93
C ARG A 467 28.93 16.03 -0.04
N ILE A 468 28.27 16.85 -0.87
CA ILE A 468 27.27 16.38 -1.84
C ILE A 468 27.94 15.66 -3.01
N SER A 469 29.05 16.18 -3.54
CA SER A 469 29.74 15.60 -4.69
C SER A 469 30.35 14.23 -4.39
N PHE A 470 30.93 14.04 -3.20
CA PHE A 470 31.57 12.78 -2.82
C PHE A 470 30.62 11.75 -2.21
N PHE A 471 29.39 12.13 -1.83
CA PHE A 471 28.41 11.24 -1.20
C PHE A 471 28.23 9.91 -1.95
N HIS A 472 28.05 9.98 -3.28
CA HIS A 472 27.80 8.80 -4.11
C HIS A 472 29.03 7.90 -4.30
N LYS A 473 30.24 8.47 -4.26
CA LYS A 473 31.48 7.69 -4.27
C LYS A 473 31.60 6.92 -2.95
N ASN A 474 31.37 7.62 -1.83
CA ASN A 474 31.47 7.05 -0.49
C ASN A 474 30.40 5.99 -0.23
N ILE A 475 29.16 6.17 -0.72
CA ILE A 475 28.09 5.18 -0.51
C ILE A 475 28.36 3.88 -1.26
N LYS A 476 28.92 3.92 -2.48
CA LYS A 476 29.30 2.71 -3.23
C LYS A 476 30.33 1.88 -2.47
N GLN A 477 31.35 2.53 -1.91
CA GLN A 477 32.37 1.88 -1.09
C GLN A 477 31.77 1.28 0.20
N LYS A 478 30.92 2.04 0.91
CA LYS A 478 30.22 1.56 2.11
C LYS A 478 29.34 0.34 1.84
N ILE A 479 28.61 0.34 0.72
CA ILE A 479 27.80 -0.80 0.29
C ILE A 479 28.69 -2.02 0.08
N SER A 480 29.77 -1.92 -0.68
CA SER A 480 30.69 -3.03 -0.93
C SER A 480 31.29 -3.60 0.37
N LEU A 481 31.69 -2.74 1.31
CA LEU A 481 32.20 -3.16 2.62
C LEU A 481 31.15 -3.94 3.42
N ILE A 482 29.89 -3.49 3.43
CA ILE A 482 28.81 -4.17 4.15
C ILE A 482 28.45 -5.49 3.45
N GLU A 483 28.33 -5.51 2.13
CA GLU A 483 28.03 -6.72 1.34
C GLU A 483 29.07 -7.82 1.58
N ASN A 484 30.35 -7.46 1.69
CA ASN A 484 31.43 -8.38 2.01
C ASN A 484 31.41 -8.81 3.48
N ARG A 485 31.21 -7.89 4.42
CA ARG A 485 31.13 -8.18 5.86
C ARG A 485 29.98 -9.13 6.22
N LEU A 486 28.84 -9.02 5.53
CA LEU A 486 27.68 -9.88 5.76
C LEU A 486 27.70 -11.17 4.94
N HIS A 487 28.75 -11.38 4.14
CA HIS A 487 28.87 -12.50 3.21
C HIS A 487 27.62 -12.69 2.34
N LEU A 488 27.14 -11.58 1.73
CA LEU A 488 25.95 -11.65 0.90
C LEU A 488 26.23 -12.42 -0.39
N THR A 489 25.37 -13.38 -0.74
CA THR A 489 25.46 -14.12 -2.01
C THR A 489 25.19 -13.20 -3.20
N GLN A 490 25.47 -13.68 -4.42
CA GLN A 490 25.17 -12.93 -5.63
C GLN A 490 23.67 -12.61 -5.74
N GLU A 491 22.80 -13.56 -5.46
CA GLU A 491 21.34 -13.39 -5.47
C GLU A 491 20.89 -12.35 -4.45
N GLU A 492 21.43 -12.40 -3.24
CA GLU A 492 21.11 -11.44 -2.17
C GLU A 492 21.54 -10.01 -2.57
N ARG A 493 22.75 -9.86 -3.15
CA ARG A 493 23.24 -8.58 -3.70
C ARG A 493 22.33 -8.07 -4.81
N GLN A 494 21.89 -8.94 -5.72
CA GLN A 494 20.98 -8.57 -6.80
C GLN A 494 19.62 -8.09 -6.28
N ALA A 495 19.10 -8.69 -5.21
CA ALA A 495 17.85 -8.21 -4.59
C ALA A 495 17.99 -6.78 -4.03
N PHE A 496 19.13 -6.43 -3.42
CA PHE A 496 19.43 -5.05 -3.02
C PHE A 496 19.61 -4.10 -4.21
N VAL A 497 20.26 -4.54 -5.29
CA VAL A 497 20.35 -3.78 -6.55
C VAL A 497 18.96 -3.49 -7.11
N ALA A 498 18.08 -4.49 -7.15
CA ALA A 498 16.72 -4.34 -7.64
C ALA A 498 15.92 -3.33 -6.82
N MET A 499 16.05 -3.36 -5.49
CA MET A 499 15.45 -2.38 -4.59
C MET A 499 15.96 -0.96 -4.88
N ARG A 500 17.28 -0.76 -4.99
CA ARG A 500 17.88 0.54 -5.36
C ARG A 500 17.34 1.04 -6.71
N ASN A 501 17.32 0.18 -7.73
CA ASN A 501 16.79 0.53 -9.05
C ASN A 501 15.29 0.88 -8.99
N GLY A 502 14.50 0.21 -8.14
CA GLY A 502 13.09 0.53 -7.91
C GLY A 502 12.89 1.89 -7.26
N VAL A 503 13.71 2.22 -6.25
CA VAL A 503 13.73 3.55 -5.62
C VAL A 503 14.13 4.63 -6.63
N TYR A 504 15.16 4.39 -7.44
CA TYR A 504 15.53 5.29 -8.54
C TYR A 504 14.36 5.51 -9.51
N LEU A 505 13.69 4.43 -9.94
CA LEU A 505 12.59 4.51 -10.90
C LEU A 505 11.42 5.36 -10.39
N LYS A 506 11.12 5.32 -9.08
CA LYS A 506 10.10 6.16 -8.45
C LYS A 506 10.39 7.65 -8.61
N GLU A 507 11.62 8.08 -8.33
CA GLU A 507 12.02 9.48 -8.49
C GLU A 507 12.19 9.86 -9.96
N PHE A 508 12.73 8.95 -10.76
CA PHE A 508 12.94 9.15 -12.19
C PHE A 508 11.63 9.41 -12.94
N ARG A 509 10.53 8.72 -12.59
CA ARG A 509 9.21 8.99 -13.18
C ARG A 509 8.75 10.42 -12.94
N LYS A 510 9.12 11.01 -11.78
CA LYS A 510 8.55 12.27 -11.31
C LYS A 510 8.81 13.36 -12.34
N ARG A 511 9.97 13.34 -13.00
CA ARG A 511 10.29 14.20 -14.15
C ARG A 511 9.21 14.16 -15.23
N PHE A 512 8.83 12.96 -15.68
CA PHE A 512 7.87 12.78 -16.76
C PHE A 512 6.46 13.21 -16.36
N VAL A 513 6.00 12.84 -15.17
CA VAL A 513 4.68 13.25 -14.68
C VAL A 513 4.63 14.77 -14.50
N SER A 514 5.61 15.35 -13.81
CA SER A 514 5.64 16.78 -13.48
C SER A 514 5.73 17.66 -14.71
N LEU A 515 6.66 17.38 -15.64
CA LEU A 515 6.79 18.18 -16.85
C LEU A 515 5.59 18.00 -17.78
N SER A 516 5.11 16.78 -17.96
CA SER A 516 3.98 16.53 -18.86
C SER A 516 2.72 17.24 -18.37
N LEU A 517 2.45 17.24 -17.07
CA LEU A 517 1.33 17.97 -16.51
C LEU A 517 1.50 19.50 -16.68
N TYR A 518 2.73 20.01 -16.65
CA TYR A 518 3.00 21.46 -16.67
C TYR A 518 2.70 21.99 -18.06
N TYR A 519 3.19 21.27 -19.07
CA TYR A 519 2.90 21.58 -20.45
C TYR A 519 1.45 21.31 -20.87
N MET A 520 0.68 20.54 -20.09
CA MET A 520 -0.75 20.35 -20.34
C MET A 520 -1.63 21.42 -19.68
N ASP A 521 -1.14 22.18 -18.69
CA ASP A 521 -1.96 23.22 -18.04
C ASP A 521 -2.55 24.24 -19.04
N PRO A 522 -1.83 24.73 -20.07
CA PRO A 522 -2.43 25.60 -21.08
C PRO A 522 -3.66 25.00 -21.79
N LEU A 523 -3.67 23.68 -22.04
CA LEU A 523 -4.84 23.00 -22.62
C LEU A 523 -6.03 23.02 -21.65
N ILE A 524 -5.78 22.75 -20.37
CA ILE A 524 -6.81 22.78 -19.32
C ILE A 524 -7.39 24.19 -19.15
N HIS A 525 -6.56 25.23 -19.19
CA HIS A 525 -7.02 26.62 -19.14
C HIS A 525 -7.82 27.00 -20.38
N GLU A 526 -7.44 26.52 -21.56
CA GLU A 526 -8.21 26.76 -22.78
C GLU A 526 -9.59 26.11 -22.74
N TYR A 527 -9.73 24.93 -22.14
CA TYR A 527 -11.04 24.30 -21.91
C TYR A 527 -11.88 25.12 -20.93
N SER A 528 -11.27 25.57 -19.84
CA SER A 528 -11.92 26.43 -18.85
C SER A 528 -12.46 27.70 -19.51
N ARG A 529 -11.64 28.38 -20.33
CA ARG A 529 -12.02 29.58 -21.06
C ARG A 529 -13.17 29.35 -22.05
N ARG A 530 -13.12 28.28 -22.85
CA ARG A 530 -14.15 28.00 -23.88
C ARG A 530 -15.48 27.56 -23.30
N LEU A 531 -15.45 26.80 -22.22
CA LEU A 531 -16.65 26.20 -21.62
C LEU A 531 -17.23 27.04 -20.49
N GLY A 532 -16.53 28.07 -20.01
CA GLY A 532 -16.93 28.86 -18.84
C GLY A 532 -16.85 28.07 -17.52
N ILE A 533 -16.11 26.96 -17.48
CA ILE A 533 -16.03 26.05 -16.32
C ILE A 533 -14.72 26.30 -15.57
N ALA A 534 -14.76 26.38 -14.23
CA ALA A 534 -13.56 26.57 -13.42
C ALA A 534 -12.51 25.44 -13.61
N VAL A 535 -11.22 25.79 -13.62
CA VAL A 535 -10.10 24.85 -13.84
C VAL A 535 -10.17 23.59 -12.95
N PRO A 536 -10.46 23.66 -11.63
CA PRO A 536 -10.57 22.46 -10.79
C PRO A 536 -11.66 21.48 -11.25
N HIS A 537 -12.75 21.98 -11.85
CA HIS A 537 -13.84 21.17 -12.40
C HIS A 537 -13.45 20.58 -13.77
N VAL A 538 -12.80 21.36 -14.65
CA VAL A 538 -12.27 20.86 -15.93
C VAL A 538 -11.30 19.68 -15.72
N ARG A 539 -10.51 19.71 -14.65
CA ARG A 539 -9.62 18.59 -14.27
C ARG A 539 -10.37 17.30 -13.87
N GLN A 540 -11.70 17.31 -13.79
CA GLN A 540 -12.53 16.13 -13.55
C GLN A 540 -13.01 15.41 -14.84
N PHE A 541 -12.64 15.92 -16.02
CA PHE A 541 -13.00 15.31 -17.29
C PHE A 541 -12.44 13.90 -17.47
N LEU A 542 -13.27 12.99 -17.96
CA LEU A 542 -12.85 11.70 -18.52
C LEU A 542 -12.41 11.87 -19.98
N ALA A 543 -11.76 10.83 -20.50
CA ALA A 543 -11.11 10.81 -21.82
C ALA A 543 -11.92 11.41 -22.98
N ASP A 544 -13.18 11.01 -23.11
CA ASP A 544 -14.02 11.32 -24.26
C ASP A 544 -14.91 12.55 -24.04
N GLU A 545 -14.98 13.04 -22.81
CA GLU A 545 -15.88 14.14 -22.42
C GLU A 545 -15.47 15.50 -22.99
N PRO A 546 -14.17 15.86 -23.14
CA PRO A 546 -13.77 17.08 -23.85
C PRO A 546 -14.31 17.15 -25.28
N TYR A 547 -14.41 16.03 -26.00
CA TYR A 547 -15.01 16.01 -27.34
C TYR A 547 -16.51 16.30 -27.27
N GLN A 548 -17.22 15.67 -26.34
CA GLN A 548 -18.65 15.89 -26.15
C GLN A 548 -18.95 17.34 -25.74
N ALA A 549 -18.11 17.94 -24.91
CA ALA A 549 -18.26 19.33 -24.49
C ALA A 549 -17.94 20.32 -25.62
N LEU A 550 -16.76 20.21 -26.24
CA LEU A 550 -16.26 21.20 -27.20
C LEU A 550 -16.84 21.06 -28.61
N VAL A 551 -17.32 19.88 -28.99
CA VAL A 551 -17.80 19.59 -30.36
C VAL A 551 -19.30 19.35 -30.40
N LYS A 552 -19.84 18.61 -29.41
CA LYS A 552 -21.27 18.29 -29.35
C LYS A 552 -22.08 19.27 -28.48
N GLY A 553 -21.42 20.25 -27.85
CA GLY A 553 -22.10 21.26 -27.03
C GLY A 553 -22.75 20.71 -25.76
N LYS A 554 -22.40 19.49 -25.33
CA LYS A 554 -22.98 18.90 -24.12
C LYS A 554 -22.47 19.64 -22.87
N ASN A 555 -23.38 20.08 -22.01
CA ASN A 555 -23.02 20.73 -20.75
C ASN A 555 -22.53 19.70 -19.72
N PHE A 556 -21.35 19.94 -19.14
CA PHE A 556 -20.72 19.09 -18.11
C PHE A 556 -20.53 19.79 -16.76
N GLU A 557 -20.86 21.08 -16.63
CA GLU A 557 -20.52 21.88 -15.44
C GLU A 557 -21.02 21.21 -14.14
N HIS A 558 -22.30 20.84 -14.11
CA HIS A 558 -22.92 20.22 -12.94
C HIS A 558 -22.22 18.92 -12.54
N ILE A 559 -22.02 17.99 -13.48
CA ILE A 559 -21.42 16.68 -13.18
C ILE A 559 -19.94 16.78 -12.81
N LEU A 560 -19.19 17.72 -13.39
CA LEU A 560 -17.79 17.95 -13.04
C LEU A 560 -17.66 18.55 -11.63
N ARG A 561 -18.58 19.44 -11.24
CA ARG A 561 -18.67 19.96 -9.88
C ARG A 561 -19.02 18.85 -8.87
N GLU A 562 -20.00 18.01 -9.17
CA GLU A 562 -20.31 16.85 -8.32
C GLU A 562 -19.10 15.94 -8.13
N ARG A 563 -18.37 15.65 -9.21
CA ARG A 563 -17.16 14.81 -9.14
C ARG A 563 -16.07 15.42 -8.28
N TYR A 564 -15.89 16.74 -8.36
CA TYR A 564 -14.94 17.49 -7.56
C TYR A 564 -15.28 17.43 -6.06
N LEU A 565 -16.56 17.58 -5.72
CA LEU A 565 -17.04 17.51 -4.33
C LEU A 565 -16.84 16.11 -3.76
N LEU A 566 -17.39 15.08 -4.40
CA LEU A 566 -17.17 13.68 -4.01
C LEU A 566 -17.47 12.72 -5.17
N SER A 567 -16.49 11.89 -5.51
CA SER A 567 -16.66 10.83 -6.49
C SER A 567 -15.86 9.57 -6.18
N ALA A 568 -16.34 8.43 -6.68
CA ALA A 568 -15.63 7.17 -6.68
C ALA A 568 -15.44 6.68 -8.12
N TYR A 569 -14.19 6.53 -8.54
CA TYR A 569 -13.76 5.99 -9.82
C TYR A 569 -13.40 4.53 -9.64
N ILE A 570 -14.17 3.61 -10.23
CA ILE A 570 -13.96 2.17 -10.13
C ILE A 570 -13.40 1.69 -11.46
N THR A 571 -12.19 1.15 -11.45
CA THR A 571 -11.48 0.74 -12.66
C THR A 571 -11.33 -0.78 -12.71
N ARG A 572 -11.80 -1.36 -13.81
CA ARG A 572 -11.75 -2.80 -14.09
C ARG A 572 -11.29 -3.04 -15.52
N LYS A 573 -10.17 -3.75 -15.69
CA LYS A 573 -9.59 -4.07 -17.02
C LYS A 573 -9.52 -2.85 -17.95
N GLY A 574 -9.06 -1.70 -17.44
CA GLY A 574 -8.94 -0.44 -18.18
C GLY A 574 -10.21 0.39 -18.34
N LYS A 575 -11.39 -0.15 -18.04
CA LYS A 575 -12.66 0.56 -18.07
C LYS A 575 -12.91 1.25 -16.73
N VAL A 576 -13.32 2.52 -16.77
CA VAL A 576 -13.57 3.35 -15.59
C VAL A 576 -15.08 3.61 -15.49
N ALA A 577 -15.66 3.30 -14.34
CA ALA A 577 -16.99 3.74 -13.95
C ALA A 577 -16.86 4.82 -12.88
N VAL A 578 -17.69 5.87 -12.97
CA VAL A 578 -17.67 6.99 -12.00
C VAL A 578 -19.01 7.03 -11.28
N VAL A 579 -18.95 7.20 -9.96
CA VAL A 579 -20.10 7.32 -9.08
C VAL A 579 -20.00 8.64 -8.33
N THR A 580 -21.07 9.42 -8.29
CA THR A 580 -21.20 10.70 -7.56
C THR A 580 -22.38 10.66 -6.57
N GLY A 581 -22.54 11.73 -5.79
CA GLY A 581 -23.67 11.96 -4.89
C GLY A 581 -23.81 10.91 -3.77
N LYS A 582 -25.05 10.64 -3.33
CA LYS A 582 -25.37 9.71 -2.23
C LYS A 582 -24.75 8.30 -2.39
N ARG A 583 -24.56 7.85 -3.64
CA ARG A 583 -23.93 6.55 -3.92
C ARG A 583 -22.43 6.59 -3.65
N ALA A 584 -21.76 7.70 -3.95
CA ALA A 584 -20.34 7.89 -3.63
C ALA A 584 -20.12 7.99 -2.12
N GLU A 585 -20.99 8.68 -1.39
CA GLU A 585 -20.97 8.74 0.09
C GLU A 585 -21.07 7.34 0.71
N LYS A 586 -22.01 6.52 0.22
CA LYS A 586 -22.17 5.13 0.67
C LYS A 586 -20.92 4.29 0.39
N ILE A 587 -20.31 4.46 -0.79
CA ILE A 587 -19.04 3.79 -1.12
C ILE A 587 -17.95 4.23 -0.15
N LYS A 588 -17.75 5.54 0.04
CA LYS A 588 -16.73 6.09 0.95
C LYS A 588 -16.90 5.54 2.36
N LYS A 589 -18.12 5.57 2.90
CA LYS A 589 -18.43 5.05 4.24
C LYS A 589 -18.10 3.56 4.36
N ASN A 590 -18.49 2.75 3.38
CA ASN A 590 -18.27 1.31 3.39
C ASN A 590 -16.79 0.93 3.21
N VAL A 591 -16.06 1.69 2.39
CA VAL A 591 -14.69 1.35 1.99
C VAL A 591 -13.66 1.86 2.99
N LEU A 592 -13.81 3.11 3.47
CA LEU A 592 -12.84 3.71 4.39
C LEU A 592 -13.09 3.32 5.85
N SER A 593 -14.31 2.88 6.20
CA SER A 593 -14.68 2.44 7.56
C SER A 593 -14.19 3.41 8.65
N ILE A 594 -14.34 4.72 8.42
CA ILE A 594 -13.88 5.76 9.34
C ILE A 594 -14.66 5.61 10.66
N PRO A 595 -13.99 5.30 11.79
CA PRO A 595 -14.67 5.10 13.05
C PRO A 595 -15.23 6.43 13.57
N THR A 596 -16.44 6.40 14.13
CA THR A 596 -17.07 7.57 14.75
C THR A 596 -16.38 8.00 16.05
N THR A 597 -15.69 7.08 16.71
CA THR A 597 -14.90 7.32 17.92
C THR A 597 -13.56 6.61 17.82
N TRP A 598 -12.51 7.24 18.34
CA TRP A 598 -11.17 6.64 18.39
C TRP A 598 -10.52 6.92 19.75
N LYS A 599 -9.75 5.96 20.25
CA LYS A 599 -8.87 6.12 21.43
C LYS A 599 -7.40 5.97 21.05
N THR A 600 -7.12 5.04 20.15
CA THR A 600 -5.77 4.70 19.71
C THR A 600 -5.76 4.48 18.21
N LEU A 601 -4.80 5.09 17.53
CA LEU A 601 -4.44 4.80 16.14
C LEU A 601 -3.06 4.16 16.12
N THR A 602 -2.84 3.26 15.17
CA THR A 602 -1.57 2.58 14.97
C THR A 602 -1.07 2.83 13.56
N GLY A 603 0.22 3.14 13.44
CA GLY A 603 0.89 3.42 12.19
C GLY A 603 2.31 2.85 12.19
N VAL A 604 3.13 3.36 11.28
CA VAL A 604 4.54 2.99 11.16
C VAL A 604 5.37 3.96 11.99
N PRO A 605 6.19 3.48 12.95
CA PRO A 605 7.17 4.32 13.63
C PRO A 605 8.26 4.74 12.65
N VAL A 606 8.48 6.04 12.47
CA VAL A 606 9.50 6.55 11.53
C VAL A 606 10.53 7.47 12.17
N SER A 607 10.21 8.06 13.32
CA SER A 607 11.13 8.84 14.16
C SER A 607 10.79 8.60 15.62
N GLY A 608 11.77 8.16 16.41
CA GLY A 608 11.56 7.70 17.78
C GLY A 608 11.27 8.82 18.78
N GLY A 609 10.94 8.42 20.01
CA GLY A 609 10.56 9.31 21.11
C GLY A 609 9.04 9.35 21.35
N LYS A 610 8.65 10.07 22.40
CA LYS A 610 7.26 10.13 22.86
C LYS A 610 6.92 11.54 23.32
N VAL A 611 5.81 12.07 22.85
CA VAL A 611 5.41 13.47 23.13
C VAL A 611 3.90 13.61 23.27
N ARG A 612 3.47 14.58 24.08
CA ARG A 612 2.07 14.98 24.24
C ARG A 612 1.93 16.46 23.90
N GLY A 613 0.84 16.81 23.23
CA GLY A 613 0.59 18.19 22.85
C GLY A 613 -0.75 18.35 22.14
N PRO A 614 -1.20 19.60 21.96
CA PRO A 614 -2.37 19.91 21.15
C PRO A 614 -2.13 19.58 19.68
N ALA A 615 -3.10 18.92 19.06
CA ALA A 615 -3.07 18.60 17.64
C ALA A 615 -3.33 19.85 16.79
N LYS A 616 -2.56 20.01 15.70
CA LYS A 616 -2.83 20.93 14.59
C LYS A 616 -2.91 20.14 13.30
N VAL A 617 -4.13 20.00 12.78
CA VAL A 617 -4.44 19.35 11.52
C VAL A 617 -4.08 20.29 10.38
N VAL A 618 -3.00 20.01 9.65
CA VAL A 618 -2.49 20.82 8.55
C VAL A 618 -2.66 20.03 7.26
N ILE A 619 -3.64 20.41 6.44
CA ILE A 619 -3.89 19.79 5.12
C ILE A 619 -3.21 20.63 4.04
N ASN A 620 -3.35 21.95 4.10
CA ASN A 620 -2.81 22.86 3.10
C ASN A 620 -1.61 23.67 3.62
N LEU A 621 -0.78 24.17 2.70
CA LEU A 621 0.46 24.89 3.03
C LEU A 621 0.20 26.25 3.70
N ASP A 622 -0.92 26.89 3.38
CA ASP A 622 -1.42 28.13 3.98
C ASP A 622 -1.88 27.95 5.43
N GLU A 623 -2.08 26.71 5.88
CA GLU A 623 -2.37 26.41 7.29
C GLU A 623 -1.11 26.25 8.14
N LEU A 624 0.08 26.12 7.53
CA LEU A 624 1.35 25.99 8.25
C LEU A 624 1.60 27.10 9.29
N PRO A 625 1.23 28.38 9.06
CA PRO A 625 1.40 29.45 10.04
C PRO A 625 0.65 29.23 11.36
N LYS A 626 -0.36 28.34 11.42
CA LYS A 626 -1.11 28.07 12.66
C LYS A 626 -0.35 27.20 13.66
N VAL A 627 0.73 26.55 13.23
CA VAL A 627 1.57 25.68 14.07
C VAL A 627 2.45 26.52 14.99
N ARG A 628 2.33 26.28 16.28
CA ARG A 628 3.08 26.93 17.36
C ARG A 628 4.05 25.94 18.04
N PRO A 629 5.06 26.44 18.77
CA PRO A 629 5.90 25.59 19.62
C PRO A 629 5.05 24.73 20.57
N GLY A 630 5.39 23.44 20.70
CA GLY A 630 4.64 22.48 21.53
C GLY A 630 3.49 21.75 20.81
N ASP A 631 3.05 22.22 19.65
CA ASP A 631 1.98 21.59 18.88
C ASP A 631 2.43 20.25 18.26
N ILE A 632 1.48 19.35 18.03
CA ILE A 632 1.67 18.13 17.25
C ILE A 632 1.00 18.29 15.88
N ILE A 633 1.79 18.23 14.81
CA ILE A 633 1.26 18.33 13.45
C ILE A 633 0.53 17.03 13.10
N VAL A 634 -0.70 17.14 12.61
CA VAL A 634 -1.46 16.03 12.02
C VAL A 634 -1.66 16.36 10.55
N THR A 635 -1.19 15.53 9.63
CA THR A 635 -1.32 15.81 8.19
C THR A 635 -1.60 14.53 7.40
N ILE A 636 -1.87 14.67 6.11
CA ILE A 636 -1.97 13.52 5.20
C ILE A 636 -0.58 13.16 4.69
N GLN A 637 0.19 14.18 4.29
CA GLN A 637 1.57 14.04 3.84
C GLN A 637 2.32 15.34 4.05
N ALA A 638 3.51 15.26 4.64
CA ALA A 638 4.47 16.36 4.71
C ALA A 638 5.29 16.44 3.41
N VAL A 639 5.54 17.67 2.97
CA VAL A 639 6.42 18.02 1.83
C VAL A 639 7.52 18.96 2.33
N PRO A 640 8.62 19.21 1.58
CA PRO A 640 9.73 20.05 2.06
C PRO A 640 9.32 21.42 2.62
N SER A 641 8.25 22.03 2.09
CA SER A 641 7.69 23.29 2.61
C SER A 641 7.21 23.24 4.06
N PHE A 642 7.00 22.05 4.64
CA PHE A 642 6.64 21.87 6.06
C PHE A 642 7.84 22.07 7.00
N SER A 643 9.09 22.13 6.50
CA SER A 643 10.31 22.08 7.31
C SER A 643 10.30 23.09 8.47
N THR A 644 9.93 24.36 8.21
CA THR A 644 9.89 25.40 9.24
C THR A 644 8.84 25.12 10.33
N ALA A 645 7.68 24.57 9.96
CA ALA A 645 6.64 24.22 10.93
C ALA A 645 7.02 22.99 11.75
N ILE A 646 7.63 21.99 11.10
CA ILE A 646 8.13 20.77 11.74
C ILE A 646 9.21 21.11 12.78
N GLN A 647 10.12 22.02 12.46
CA GLN A 647 11.15 22.49 13.41
C GLN A 647 10.58 23.16 14.67
N LYS A 648 9.37 23.73 14.60
CA LYS A 648 8.69 24.33 15.75
C LYS A 648 7.86 23.30 16.53
N SER A 649 7.33 22.29 15.86
CA SER A 649 6.43 21.30 16.45
C SER A 649 7.15 20.38 17.45
N ALA A 650 6.41 19.85 18.42
CA ALA A 650 6.93 18.87 19.37
C ALA A 650 6.85 17.43 18.84
N GLY A 651 5.98 17.18 17.85
CA GLY A 651 5.79 15.88 17.21
C GLY A 651 4.97 15.99 15.93
N MET A 652 4.90 14.90 15.17
CA MET A 652 4.13 14.86 13.93
C MET A 652 3.45 13.50 13.73
N THR A 653 2.32 13.51 13.05
CA THR A 653 1.64 12.32 12.56
C THR A 653 1.20 12.51 11.12
N ALA A 654 1.24 11.44 10.32
CA ALA A 654 0.78 11.48 8.93
C ALA A 654 -0.08 10.27 8.57
N ASP A 655 -1.14 10.50 7.78
CA ASP A 655 -1.97 9.39 7.28
C ASP A 655 -1.27 8.57 6.20
N GLY A 656 -0.58 9.24 5.29
CA GLY A 656 0.24 8.63 4.24
C GLY A 656 1.73 8.53 4.62
N GLY A 657 2.57 8.15 3.64
CA GLY A 657 4.03 8.12 3.84
C GLY A 657 4.55 6.95 4.68
N THR A 658 4.07 5.73 4.41
CA THR A 658 4.41 4.51 5.18
C THR A 658 5.88 4.07 5.06
N GLY A 659 6.61 4.55 4.05
CA GLY A 659 8.04 4.24 3.91
C GLY A 659 8.89 5.07 4.89
N ILE A 660 9.89 4.44 5.49
CA ILE A 660 10.95 5.11 6.29
C ILE A 660 11.71 6.19 5.49
N THR A 661 11.70 6.08 4.15
CA THR A 661 12.30 7.05 3.23
C THR A 661 11.33 8.12 2.75
N SER A 662 10.09 8.15 3.26
CA SER A 662 9.11 9.16 2.89
C SER A 662 9.50 10.55 3.37
N HIS A 663 8.92 11.60 2.77
CA HIS A 663 9.14 12.98 3.21
C HIS A 663 8.77 13.21 4.69
N PRO A 664 7.61 12.74 5.20
CA PRO A 664 7.31 12.84 6.64
C PRO A 664 8.38 12.20 7.52
N ALA A 665 8.86 11.01 7.15
CA ALA A 665 9.87 10.27 7.90
C ALA A 665 11.24 10.97 7.89
N THR A 666 11.65 11.50 6.74
CA THR A 666 12.93 12.20 6.61
C THR A 666 12.91 13.53 7.36
N LEU A 667 11.87 14.36 7.16
CA LEU A 667 11.75 15.66 7.82
C LEU A 667 11.65 15.54 9.35
N ALA A 668 10.90 14.55 9.86
CA ALA A 668 10.80 14.33 11.30
C ALA A 668 12.14 13.94 11.93
N ARG A 669 12.90 13.04 11.29
CA ARG A 669 14.22 12.62 11.77
C ARG A 669 15.23 13.75 11.71
N GLU A 670 15.20 14.57 10.65
CA GLU A 670 16.04 15.76 10.52
C GLU A 670 15.75 16.80 11.61
N ALA A 671 14.49 16.92 12.03
CA ALA A 671 14.07 17.81 13.11
C ALA A 671 14.20 17.20 14.52
N GLY A 672 14.50 15.89 14.62
CA GLY A 672 14.62 15.20 15.92
C GLY A 672 13.30 15.04 16.69
N ILE A 673 12.15 15.06 16.02
CA ILE A 673 10.84 14.96 16.67
C ILE A 673 10.22 13.55 16.51
N PRO A 674 9.40 13.07 17.48
CA PRO A 674 8.65 11.83 17.34
C PRO A 674 7.65 11.87 16.18
N CYS A 675 7.60 10.79 15.39
CA CYS A 675 6.71 10.72 14.24
C CYS A 675 6.18 9.32 13.95
N VAL A 676 4.87 9.25 13.71
CA VAL A 676 4.13 8.06 13.28
C VAL A 676 3.41 8.35 11.96
N THR A 677 3.67 7.54 10.94
CA THR A 677 3.05 7.69 9.61
C THR A 677 2.11 6.53 9.30
N GLY A 678 1.39 6.56 8.17
CA GLY A 678 0.55 5.42 7.78
C GLY A 678 -0.70 5.21 8.65
N LEU A 679 -1.17 6.25 9.35
CA LEU A 679 -2.33 6.19 10.24
C LEU A 679 -3.67 6.13 9.49
N ARG A 680 -3.67 6.47 8.19
CA ARG A 680 -4.79 6.42 7.22
C ARG A 680 -5.97 7.36 7.48
N ILE A 681 -6.31 7.59 8.75
CA ILE A 681 -7.52 8.30 9.17
C ILE A 681 -7.27 9.39 10.22
N ALA A 682 -6.05 9.58 10.72
CA ALA A 682 -5.72 10.55 11.77
C ALA A 682 -6.17 11.96 11.38
N SER A 683 -5.91 12.42 10.15
CA SER A 683 -6.34 13.75 9.71
C SER A 683 -7.86 13.92 9.63
N GLN A 684 -8.61 12.82 9.64
CA GLN A 684 -10.08 12.80 9.54
C GLN A 684 -10.75 12.68 10.91
N VAL A 685 -10.08 12.07 11.89
CA VAL A 685 -10.66 11.79 13.22
C VAL A 685 -10.08 12.65 14.35
N ILE A 686 -8.86 13.17 14.18
CA ILE A 686 -8.23 14.10 15.13
C ILE A 686 -8.69 15.51 14.77
N LYS A 687 -9.10 16.30 15.76
CA LYS A 687 -9.53 17.69 15.57
C LYS A 687 -8.48 18.68 16.08
N ASP A 688 -8.47 19.89 15.52
CA ASP A 688 -7.62 20.99 15.99
C ASP A 688 -7.84 21.25 17.49
N GLY A 689 -6.77 21.13 18.27
CA GLY A 689 -6.75 21.33 19.72
C GLY A 689 -6.97 20.06 20.57
N ASP A 690 -7.30 18.91 19.97
CA ASP A 690 -7.32 17.64 20.71
C ASP A 690 -5.93 17.40 21.35
N ILE A 691 -5.90 17.01 22.62
CA ILE A 691 -4.64 16.62 23.27
C ILE A 691 -4.36 15.17 22.89
N ILE A 692 -3.27 14.96 22.16
CA ILE A 692 -2.85 13.64 21.69
C ILE A 692 -1.45 13.30 22.20
N GLU A 693 -1.19 12.01 22.29
CA GLU A 693 0.14 11.46 22.54
C GLU A 693 0.63 10.75 21.27
N VAL A 694 1.84 11.08 20.83
CA VAL A 694 2.52 10.40 19.72
C VAL A 694 3.68 9.61 20.28
N ASP A 695 3.62 8.29 20.12
CA ASP A 695 4.66 7.35 20.48
C ASP A 695 5.34 6.85 19.20
N GLY A 696 6.41 7.56 18.82
CA GLY A 696 7.21 7.26 17.64
C GLY A 696 8.06 6.00 17.77
N ASN A 697 8.17 5.41 18.97
CA ASN A 697 8.84 4.14 19.19
C ASN A 697 7.92 2.97 18.87
N LEU A 698 6.66 3.04 19.34
CA LEU A 698 5.67 1.97 19.17
C LEU A 698 4.82 2.13 17.90
N GLY A 699 4.87 3.29 17.24
CA GLY A 699 4.01 3.59 16.10
C GLY A 699 2.56 3.83 16.52
N VAL A 700 2.34 4.46 17.67
CA VAL A 700 1.00 4.61 18.27
C VAL A 700 0.66 6.07 18.51
N VAL A 701 -0.58 6.46 18.21
CA VAL A 701 -1.15 7.76 18.54
C VAL A 701 -2.36 7.56 19.44
N ARG A 702 -2.41 8.23 20.60
CA ARG A 702 -3.50 8.09 21.57
C ARG A 702 -4.23 9.41 21.76
N LYS A 703 -5.56 9.35 21.88
CA LYS A 703 -6.36 10.49 22.34
C LYS A 703 -6.26 10.56 23.85
N ILE A 704 -5.78 11.69 24.36
CA ILE A 704 -5.69 11.95 25.82
C ILE A 704 -6.91 12.73 26.28
N ARG A 705 -7.25 13.81 25.58
CA ARG A 705 -8.41 14.66 25.88
C ARG A 705 -8.96 15.28 24.61
N SER A 706 -10.29 15.34 24.48
CA SER A 706 -10.92 16.15 23.43
C SER A 706 -10.75 17.65 23.76
N ARG A 707 -10.74 18.49 22.73
CA ARG A 707 -10.89 19.94 22.94
C ARG A 707 -12.20 20.28 23.66
#